data_AF-A0AAD5E4K1-F1
#
_entry.id   AF-A0AAD5E4K1-F1
#
_cell.length_a   1.000
_cell.length_b   1.000
_cell.length_c   1.000
_cell.angle_alpha   90.00
_cell.angle_beta   90.00
_cell.angle_gamma   90.00
#
_symmetry.space_group_name_H-M   'P 1'
#
loop_
_entity.id
_entity.type
_entity.pdbx_description
1 polymer ?
#
loop_
_entity_poly.entity_id
_entity_poly.type
_entity_poly.pdbx_seq_one_letter_code
_entity_poly.pdbx_strand_id
1 'polypeptide(L)'
;MPLTRRMKRLLEAEEGQNDIDSHENRVVKRTRKNRNKIDYNHSVTVERKIKKINKRRNAHTTYSNTKRLSTGPETMQEVIPSLCQLDRLPAEIIFEIMTYLTPTTFLHLAYLCRRLYQVVCDAPIWETIWRTAGLKKPGRKWKSYREVVLTEAGSICERCYRKSKTFGSNSPIKIMDTDDDLMISLCCRCRCDYYGQHPEPYKEEQAEGPTQTERSVRITKMRAKSEYRLTDDELEGISVNYARNPHYRSAAPMCLYDKKEIIQMARIVHGGDIGIEAAREATIKKGNAMIESRRRNKETRKTRLEERLAEANLTNMVNHYACRQYIESSKGGDLESIVIILQAEAERLRLIQNRKAELDAEIATSGIQNVPPLCLIGYHGYVNSGIGSVVGVLSEARKQEVLAKKQQEVTRTKNVRRQELIGKLTAAGLTLRSDSKLCQQYIDSATGDADSIVVTMKEMDWFFRCTTYATSRKFHYYSYGESDYDTDDDDYGYRRDWWQNDRGWDQPRKQYHINSERGKDTALETWITSRMNKRLYQRIDQDPDDQFRPPSSLWPAINEKWQSAIRRRALQELTSHYRKYYQNLVNTSDAREISVSERQVIDWLDEPEAVVGSRLSSALRLIMGENWHRELIDIISIL
;
A
#
# COMPACT_ATOMS: atom_id res chain seq x y z
N MET A 1 -13.56 60.62 -3.37
CA MET A 1 -14.04 61.14 -2.06
C MET A 1 -12.84 61.36 -1.16
N PRO A 2 -12.68 62.51 -0.48
CA PRO A 2 -11.54 62.71 0.41
C PRO A 2 -11.72 61.86 1.67
N LEU A 3 -10.73 61.00 1.97
CA LEU A 3 -10.69 60.22 3.19
C LEU A 3 -10.73 61.16 4.40
N THR A 4 -11.60 60.86 5.36
CA THR A 4 -11.71 61.65 6.59
C THR A 4 -10.39 61.59 7.36
N ARG A 5 -10.03 62.70 8.03
CA ARG A 5 -8.81 62.83 8.85
C ARG A 5 -8.58 61.67 9.82
N ARG A 6 -9.65 60.96 10.21
CA ARG A 6 -9.60 59.79 11.10
C ARG A 6 -9.09 58.53 10.39
N MET A 7 -9.48 58.27 9.14
CA MET A 7 -8.94 57.15 8.36
C MET A 7 -7.48 57.37 8.00
N LYS A 8 -7.08 58.62 7.73
CA LYS A 8 -5.68 58.94 7.45
C LYS A 8 -4.76 58.62 8.65
N ARG A 9 -5.21 58.92 9.88
CA ARG A 9 -4.46 58.59 11.10
C ARG A 9 -4.38 57.10 11.41
N LEU A 10 -5.35 56.30 10.97
CA LEU A 10 -5.32 54.84 11.15
C LEU A 10 -4.35 54.20 10.16
N LEU A 11 -4.30 54.69 8.91
CA LEU A 11 -3.33 54.23 7.92
C LEU A 11 -1.89 54.65 8.29
N GLU A 12 -1.69 55.86 8.80
CA GLU A 12 -0.38 56.32 9.29
C GLU A 12 0.08 55.52 10.55
N ALA A 13 -0.86 54.98 11.34
CA ALA A 13 -0.53 54.11 12.48
C ALA A 13 -0.18 52.67 12.05
N GLU A 14 -0.79 52.15 10.99
CA GLU A 14 -0.43 50.83 10.41
C GLU A 14 0.93 50.88 9.69
N GLU A 15 1.27 52.00 9.04
CA GLU A 15 2.60 52.18 8.43
C GLU A 15 3.72 52.24 9.49
N GLY A 16 3.47 52.86 10.65
CA GLY A 16 4.41 52.88 11.77
C GLY A 16 4.66 51.51 12.41
N GLN A 17 3.65 50.63 12.42
CA GLN A 17 3.79 49.28 12.98
C GLN A 17 4.62 48.36 12.07
N ASN A 18 4.50 48.50 10.75
CA ASN A 18 5.29 47.73 9.78
C ASN A 18 6.80 48.05 9.83
N ASP A 19 7.18 49.28 10.17
CA ASP A 19 8.58 49.67 10.33
C ASP A 19 9.20 49.12 11.63
N ILE A 20 8.41 48.98 12.70
CA ILE A 20 8.84 48.36 13.96
C ILE A 20 9.09 46.85 13.75
N ASP A 21 8.17 46.15 13.08
CA ASP A 21 8.31 44.72 12.78
C ASP A 21 9.48 44.45 11.81
N SER A 22 9.75 45.37 10.88
CA SER A 22 10.92 45.31 9.98
C SER A 22 12.23 45.50 10.76
N HIS A 23 12.26 46.41 11.74
CA HIS A 23 13.44 46.65 12.57
C HIS A 23 13.71 45.48 13.52
N GLU A 24 12.68 44.94 14.19
CA GLU A 24 12.83 43.75 15.04
C GLU A 24 13.33 42.54 14.24
N ASN A 25 12.79 42.32 13.04
CA ASN A 25 13.27 41.25 12.15
C ASN A 25 14.74 41.43 11.73
N ARG A 26 15.21 42.68 11.56
CA ARG A 26 16.64 42.97 11.28
C ARG A 26 17.52 42.73 12.50
N VAL A 27 17.05 43.06 13.70
CA VAL A 27 17.76 42.82 14.97
C VAL A 27 17.86 41.33 15.25
N VAL A 28 16.76 40.57 15.10
CA VAL A 28 16.74 39.10 15.24
C VAL A 28 17.64 38.42 14.22
N LYS A 29 17.68 38.89 12.96
CA LYS A 29 18.62 38.36 11.95
C LYS A 29 20.08 38.66 12.30
N ARG A 30 20.39 39.82 12.89
CA ARG A 30 21.75 40.18 13.33
C ARG A 30 22.19 39.38 14.56
N THR A 31 21.33 39.21 15.56
CA THR A 31 21.63 38.39 16.75
C THR A 31 21.80 36.91 16.37
N ARG A 32 20.98 36.37 15.46
CA ARG A 32 21.12 35.00 14.94
C ARG A 32 22.44 34.79 14.17
N LYS A 33 22.87 35.76 13.36
CA LYS A 33 24.18 35.71 12.69
C LYS A 33 25.35 35.73 13.69
N ASN A 34 25.27 36.56 14.74
CA ASN A 34 26.32 36.62 15.76
C ASN A 34 26.36 35.37 16.64
N ARG A 35 25.22 34.81 17.03
CA ARG A 35 25.15 33.58 17.84
C ARG A 35 25.70 32.37 17.06
N ASN A 36 25.31 32.23 15.79
CA ASN A 36 25.87 31.20 14.91
C ASN A 36 27.39 31.35 14.71
N LYS A 37 27.91 32.58 14.71
CA LYS A 37 29.36 32.83 14.61
C LYS A 37 30.10 32.44 15.90
N ILE A 38 29.49 32.66 17.06
CA ILE A 38 30.05 32.26 18.36
C ILE A 38 30.04 30.72 18.50
N ASP A 39 28.92 30.07 18.18
CA ASP A 39 28.79 28.61 18.24
C ASP A 39 29.72 27.91 17.23
N TYR A 40 29.86 28.47 16.03
CA TYR A 40 30.81 28.00 15.03
C TYR A 40 32.26 28.12 15.55
N ASN A 41 32.63 29.25 16.14
CA ASN A 41 33.98 29.44 16.69
C ASN A 41 34.25 28.50 17.88
N HIS A 42 33.27 28.27 18.75
CA HIS A 42 33.41 27.34 19.87
C HIS A 42 33.56 25.89 19.38
N SER A 43 32.73 25.48 18.40
CA SER A 43 32.81 24.17 17.75
C SER A 43 34.17 23.94 17.08
N VAL A 44 34.68 24.91 16.30
CA VAL A 44 36.01 24.85 15.67
C VAL A 44 37.13 24.74 16.70
N THR A 45 36.99 25.39 17.86
CA THR A 45 37.99 25.35 18.93
C THR A 45 38.02 23.98 19.63
N VAL A 46 36.85 23.40 19.91
CA VAL A 46 36.72 22.04 20.46
C VAL A 46 37.25 21.01 19.46
N GLU A 47 36.92 21.15 18.18
CA GLU A 47 37.40 20.26 17.12
C GLU A 47 38.92 20.33 16.96
N ARG A 48 39.53 21.53 17.07
CA ARG A 48 41.00 21.70 17.09
C ARG A 48 41.63 21.00 18.30
N LYS A 49 41.02 21.08 19.50
CA LYS A 49 41.51 20.38 20.70
C LYS A 49 41.44 18.85 20.54
N ILE A 50 40.32 18.33 20.03
CA ILE A 50 40.14 16.89 19.76
C ILE A 50 41.14 16.40 18.69
N LYS A 51 41.33 17.16 17.60
CA LYS A 51 42.35 16.85 16.58
C LYS A 51 43.76 16.83 17.17
N LYS A 52 44.08 17.73 18.12
CA LYS A 52 45.38 17.77 18.82
C LYS A 52 45.58 16.55 19.75
N ILE A 53 44.53 16.11 20.44
CA ILE A 53 44.54 14.91 21.29
C ILE A 53 44.69 13.64 20.44
N ASN A 54 43.91 13.50 19.36
CA ASN A 54 44.00 12.34 18.46
C ASN A 54 45.34 12.29 17.72
N LYS A 55 45.89 13.46 17.33
CA LYS A 55 47.24 13.53 16.77
C LYS A 55 48.31 13.07 17.75
N ARG A 56 48.17 13.38 19.05
CA ARG A 56 49.07 12.87 20.11
C ARG A 56 48.92 11.36 20.32
N ARG A 57 47.68 10.84 20.33
CA ARG A 57 47.42 9.39 20.41
C ARG A 57 48.03 8.63 19.24
N ASN A 58 47.77 9.06 18.00
CA ASN A 58 48.31 8.39 16.80
C ASN A 58 49.84 8.49 16.71
N ALA A 59 50.44 9.62 17.09
CA ALA A 59 51.90 9.72 17.17
C ALA A 59 52.49 8.71 18.18
N HIS A 60 51.78 8.43 19.28
CA HIS A 60 52.21 7.45 20.27
C HIS A 60 52.06 6.01 19.77
N THR A 61 51.03 5.69 18.98
CA THR A 61 50.82 4.36 18.36
C THR A 61 51.82 4.08 17.24
N THR A 62 52.15 5.10 16.45
CA THR A 62 53.16 4.97 15.37
C THR A 62 54.55 4.73 15.95
N TYR A 63 54.89 5.39 17.06
CA TYR A 63 56.17 5.22 17.76
C TYR A 63 56.29 3.87 18.50
N SER A 64 55.17 3.26 18.92
CA SER A 64 55.17 1.96 19.61
C SER A 64 55.18 0.77 18.64
N ASN A 65 54.65 0.90 17.43
CA ASN A 65 54.80 -0.15 16.39
C ASN A 65 56.22 -0.22 15.81
N THR A 66 56.94 0.91 15.69
CA THR A 66 58.38 0.89 15.33
C THR A 66 59.26 0.26 16.42
N LYS A 67 58.79 0.20 17.67
CA LYS A 67 59.53 -0.43 18.79
C LYS A 67 59.20 -1.91 18.98
N ARG A 68 58.15 -2.43 18.33
CA ARG A 68 57.74 -3.86 18.40
C ARG A 68 58.26 -4.72 17.24
N LEU A 69 58.90 -4.14 16.24
CA LEU A 69 59.68 -4.87 15.22
C LEU A 69 61.11 -5.23 15.70
N SER A 70 61.42 -5.09 17.00
CA SER A 70 62.76 -5.35 17.56
C SER A 70 62.85 -6.55 18.50
N THR A 71 61.88 -7.46 18.51
CA THR A 71 62.00 -8.72 19.25
C THR A 71 62.46 -9.83 18.31
N GLY A 72 63.78 -10.04 18.28
CA GLY A 72 64.42 -11.28 17.83
C GLY A 72 65.55 -11.10 16.80
N PRO A 73 66.79 -10.76 17.19
CA PRO A 73 67.98 -11.07 16.43
C PRO A 73 68.53 -12.42 16.92
N GLU A 74 67.83 -13.53 16.70
CA GLU A 74 68.36 -14.86 17.10
C GLU A 74 68.57 -15.84 15.94
N THR A 75 68.28 -15.46 14.69
CA THR A 75 68.50 -16.37 13.54
C THR A 75 69.00 -15.70 12.25
N MET A 76 69.53 -14.47 12.31
CA MET A 76 70.15 -13.81 11.14
C MET A 76 71.69 -13.92 11.08
N GLN A 77 72.31 -14.76 11.91
CA GLN A 77 73.77 -14.81 12.04
C GLN A 77 74.51 -15.68 11.01
N GLU A 78 73.80 -16.39 10.12
CA GLU A 78 74.44 -17.24 9.11
C GLU A 78 74.40 -16.69 7.67
N VAL A 79 73.89 -15.48 7.46
CA VAL A 79 73.80 -14.89 6.12
C VAL A 79 74.96 -13.93 5.85
N ILE A 80 75.97 -14.50 5.18
CA ILE A 80 76.89 -13.88 4.19
C ILE A 80 78.13 -13.12 4.73
N PRO A 81 79.29 -13.79 4.83
CA PRO A 81 80.61 -13.17 5.00
C PRO A 81 81.01 -12.12 3.94
N SER A 82 80.34 -12.06 2.78
CA SER A 82 80.63 -11.06 1.73
C SER A 82 80.02 -9.67 1.96
N LEU A 83 79.10 -9.47 2.91
CA LEU A 83 78.60 -8.13 3.25
C LEU A 83 79.61 -7.28 4.05
N CYS A 84 80.58 -7.92 4.72
CA CYS A 84 81.70 -7.25 5.39
C CYS A 84 82.61 -6.47 4.42
N GLN A 85 82.45 -6.65 3.11
CA GLN A 85 83.21 -5.92 2.09
C GLN A 85 82.63 -4.53 1.79
N LEU A 86 81.33 -4.30 2.01
CA LEU A 86 80.69 -3.00 1.82
C LEU A 86 81.27 -1.96 2.80
N ASP A 87 81.65 -2.39 4.00
CA ASP A 87 82.31 -1.54 5.00
C ASP A 87 83.72 -1.10 4.59
N ARG A 88 84.29 -1.66 3.51
CA ARG A 88 85.60 -1.28 2.98
C ARG A 88 85.52 -0.36 1.77
N LEU A 89 84.33 -0.18 1.19
CA LEU A 89 84.17 0.72 0.05
C LEU A 89 84.31 2.19 0.48
N PRO A 90 84.96 3.05 -0.34
CA PRO A 90 84.92 4.50 -0.17
C PRO A 90 83.47 5.02 -0.12
N ALA A 91 83.23 6.10 0.64
CA ALA A 91 81.88 6.64 0.81
C ALA A 91 81.28 7.09 -0.53
N GLU A 92 82.12 7.54 -1.45
CA GLU A 92 81.77 7.98 -2.80
C GLU A 92 81.16 6.83 -3.62
N ILE A 93 81.77 5.64 -3.56
CA ILE A 93 81.25 4.44 -4.25
C ILE A 93 79.92 4.01 -3.62
N ILE A 94 79.84 4.05 -2.29
CA ILE A 94 78.60 3.74 -1.58
C ILE A 94 77.50 4.73 -2.00
N PHE A 95 77.80 6.03 -2.11
CA PHE A 95 76.85 7.03 -2.60
C PHE A 95 76.42 6.78 -4.05
N GLU A 96 77.34 6.39 -4.92
CA GLU A 96 77.04 6.07 -6.30
C GLU A 96 76.12 4.85 -6.42
N ILE A 97 76.44 3.75 -5.71
CA ILE A 97 75.55 2.57 -5.60
C ILE A 97 74.17 3.00 -5.08
N MET A 98 74.15 3.86 -4.08
CA MET A 98 72.92 4.36 -3.48
C MET A 98 72.04 5.19 -4.42
N THR A 99 72.60 5.82 -5.46
CA THR A 99 71.77 6.54 -6.45
C THR A 99 70.87 5.63 -7.27
N TYR A 100 71.18 4.33 -7.31
CA TYR A 100 70.40 3.31 -8.00
C TYR A 100 69.34 2.64 -7.10
N LEU A 101 69.32 2.96 -5.79
CA LEU A 101 68.44 2.28 -4.82
C LEU A 101 67.20 3.11 -4.51
N THR A 102 66.06 2.43 -4.34
CA THR A 102 64.84 3.08 -3.85
C THR A 102 65.01 3.51 -2.40
N PRO A 103 64.26 4.54 -1.92
CA PRO A 103 64.34 4.97 -0.53
C PRO A 103 64.06 3.86 0.50
N THR A 104 63.27 2.86 0.16
CA THR A 104 63.01 1.72 1.06
C THR A 104 64.22 0.80 1.14
N THR A 105 64.83 0.44 0.01
CA THR A 105 66.09 -0.31 -0.03
C THR A 105 67.21 0.45 0.68
N PHE A 106 67.22 1.77 0.52
CA PHE A 106 68.13 2.67 1.20
C PHE A 106 68.01 2.60 2.73
N LEU A 107 66.79 2.50 3.25
CA LEU A 107 66.57 2.29 4.69
C LEU A 107 66.96 0.88 5.13
N HIS A 108 66.73 -0.14 4.31
CA HIS A 108 67.17 -1.51 4.61
C HIS A 108 68.70 -1.61 4.72
N LEU A 109 69.46 -0.93 3.84
CA LEU A 109 70.91 -0.87 3.95
C LEU A 109 71.40 -0.27 5.28
N ALA A 110 70.67 0.71 5.81
CA ALA A 110 71.00 1.33 7.09
C ALA A 110 70.91 0.35 8.27
N TYR A 111 70.22 -0.79 8.12
CA TYR A 111 70.12 -1.82 9.16
C TYR A 111 71.27 -2.84 9.11
N LEU A 112 72.06 -2.89 8.03
CA LEU A 112 73.12 -3.89 7.87
C LEU A 112 74.33 -3.60 8.76
N CYS A 113 74.77 -2.34 8.86
CA CYS A 113 75.88 -1.95 9.74
C CYS A 113 75.84 -0.46 10.13
N ARG A 114 76.63 -0.10 11.15
CA ARG A 114 76.69 1.29 11.67
C ARG A 114 77.25 2.29 10.66
N ARG A 115 78.22 1.89 9.84
CA ARG A 115 78.82 2.77 8.81
C ARG A 115 77.79 3.10 7.73
N LEU A 116 77.10 2.09 7.19
CA LEU A 116 76.02 2.29 6.23
C LEU A 116 74.89 3.13 6.83
N TYR A 117 74.55 2.95 8.11
CA TYR A 117 73.58 3.81 8.78
C TYR A 117 73.98 5.30 8.73
N GLN A 118 75.25 5.63 9.00
CA GLN A 118 75.75 7.00 8.94
C GLN A 118 75.71 7.56 7.51
N VAL A 119 76.24 6.81 6.54
CA VAL A 119 76.21 7.20 5.12
C VAL A 119 74.77 7.41 4.64
N VAL A 120 73.86 6.50 4.99
CA VAL A 120 72.43 6.63 4.70
C VAL A 120 71.86 7.88 5.34
N CYS A 121 72.16 8.17 6.61
CA CYS A 121 71.62 9.35 7.30
C CYS A 121 72.04 10.67 6.66
N ASP A 122 73.26 10.73 6.14
CA ASP A 122 73.86 11.95 5.60
C ASP A 122 73.70 12.11 4.08
N ALA A 123 73.00 11.17 3.44
CA ALA A 123 72.90 11.17 1.99
C ALA A 123 72.10 12.35 1.41
N PRO A 124 72.56 12.93 0.28
CA PRO A 124 71.92 14.08 -0.36
C PRO A 124 70.54 13.77 -0.94
N ILE A 125 70.21 12.47 -1.11
CA ILE A 125 68.91 12.03 -1.60
C ILE A 125 67.76 12.51 -0.68
N TRP A 126 67.99 12.61 0.64
CA TRP A 126 66.95 13.09 1.56
C TRP A 126 66.54 14.54 1.29
N GLU A 127 67.49 15.39 0.93
CA GLU A 127 67.20 16.77 0.55
C GLU A 127 66.43 16.82 -0.77
N THR A 128 66.79 15.96 -1.72
CA THR A 128 66.10 15.84 -3.02
C THR A 128 64.65 15.39 -2.84
N ILE A 129 64.41 14.35 -2.03
CA ILE A 129 63.07 13.87 -1.69
C ILE A 129 62.29 14.97 -0.98
N TRP A 130 62.90 15.61 0.03
CA TRP A 130 62.28 16.68 0.80
C TRP A 130 61.79 17.83 -0.10
N ARG A 131 62.65 18.27 -1.03
CA ARG A 131 62.38 19.37 -1.97
C ARG A 131 61.28 18.98 -2.95
N THR A 132 61.36 17.78 -3.53
CA THR A 132 60.39 17.28 -4.51
C THR A 132 59.01 17.02 -3.88
N ALA A 133 58.99 16.54 -2.64
CA ALA A 133 57.76 16.33 -1.87
C ALA A 133 57.14 17.64 -1.35
N GLY A 134 57.82 18.78 -1.47
CA GLY A 134 57.36 20.07 -0.97
C GLY A 134 57.20 20.08 0.56
N LEU A 135 58.09 19.40 1.28
CA LEU A 135 58.02 19.31 2.73
C LEU A 135 58.56 20.59 3.40
N LYS A 136 58.16 20.84 4.64
CA LYS A 136 58.65 21.99 5.41
C LYS A 136 60.11 21.78 5.79
N LYS A 137 60.92 22.85 5.77
CA LYS A 137 62.35 22.80 6.18
C LYS A 137 62.48 22.23 7.61
N PRO A 138 63.51 21.41 7.90
CA PRO A 138 63.82 20.96 9.25
C PRO A 138 63.87 22.16 10.21
N GLY A 139 63.35 21.97 11.42
CA GLY A 139 63.24 23.02 12.43
C GLY A 139 63.52 22.43 13.82
N ARG A 140 63.17 23.12 14.91
CA ARG A 140 63.51 22.65 16.27
C ARG A 140 63.04 21.22 16.60
N LYS A 141 61.97 20.75 15.97
CA LYS A 141 61.43 19.40 16.18
C LYS A 141 62.19 18.30 15.43
N TRP A 142 62.76 18.61 14.26
CA TRP A 142 63.38 17.63 13.36
C TRP A 142 64.75 18.15 12.96
N LYS A 143 65.80 17.42 13.32
CA LYS A 143 67.19 17.86 13.19
C LYS A 143 67.73 17.69 11.77
N SER A 144 67.14 16.81 10.96
CA SER A 144 67.61 16.50 9.61
C SER A 144 66.48 16.38 8.58
N TYR A 145 66.82 16.49 7.29
CA TYR A 145 65.88 16.23 6.19
C TYR A 145 65.32 14.80 6.22
N ARG A 146 66.17 13.82 6.57
CA ARG A 146 65.79 12.41 6.75
C ARG A 146 64.63 12.26 7.74
N GLU A 147 64.71 12.87 8.92
CA GLU A 147 63.64 12.77 9.93
C GLU A 147 62.30 13.34 9.43
N VAL A 148 62.34 14.43 8.68
CA VAL A 148 61.15 15.04 8.08
C VAL A 148 60.54 14.12 7.02
N VAL A 149 61.37 13.54 6.15
CA VAL A 149 60.94 12.60 5.11
C VAL A 149 60.35 11.33 5.73
N LEU A 150 61.04 10.72 6.71
CA LEU A 150 60.57 9.50 7.39
C LEU A 150 59.22 9.68 8.09
N THR A 151 58.97 10.86 8.67
CA THR A 151 57.69 11.18 9.29
C THR A 151 56.52 11.17 8.28
N GLU A 152 56.82 11.44 7.02
CA GLU A 152 55.83 11.57 5.94
C GLU A 152 55.97 10.45 4.89
N ALA A 153 56.80 9.42 5.14
CA ALA A 153 57.17 8.38 4.18
C ALA A 153 55.95 7.67 3.57
N GLY A 154 54.92 7.40 4.37
CA GLY A 154 53.66 6.80 3.89
C GLY A 154 52.83 7.69 2.94
N SER A 155 53.26 8.93 2.68
CA SER A 155 52.62 9.86 1.75
C SER A 155 53.51 10.26 0.57
N ILE A 156 54.74 9.76 0.52
CA ILE A 156 55.73 10.05 -0.52
C ILE A 156 55.83 8.83 -1.43
N CYS A 157 55.80 9.06 -2.74
CA CYS A 157 56.06 8.00 -3.72
C CYS A 157 57.55 7.74 -3.85
N GLU A 158 57.96 6.48 -3.88
CA GLU A 158 59.37 6.08 -3.99
C GLU A 158 59.97 6.29 -5.39
N ARG A 159 59.13 6.39 -6.44
CA ARG A 159 59.60 6.59 -7.82
C ARG A 159 59.71 8.07 -8.20
N CYS A 160 58.69 8.89 -7.88
CA CYS A 160 58.69 10.32 -8.26
C CYS A 160 58.98 11.28 -7.11
N TYR A 161 59.12 10.78 -5.88
CA TYR A 161 59.34 11.56 -4.65
C TYR A 161 58.29 12.64 -4.35
N ARG A 162 57.18 12.68 -5.10
CA ARG A 162 56.09 13.62 -4.84
C ARG A 162 55.26 13.15 -3.66
N LYS A 163 54.85 14.12 -2.84
CA LYS A 163 53.86 13.90 -1.80
C LYS A 163 52.46 13.84 -2.40
N SER A 164 51.67 12.87 -1.97
CA SER A 164 50.28 12.71 -2.37
C SER A 164 49.35 12.69 -1.16
N LYS A 165 48.04 12.57 -1.40
CA LYS A 165 47.04 12.48 -0.32
C LYS A 165 47.32 11.23 0.52
N THR A 166 47.08 11.29 1.82
CA THR A 166 47.37 10.18 2.74
C THR A 166 46.39 9.01 2.66
N PHE A 167 45.35 9.08 1.84
CA PHE A 167 44.30 8.06 1.75
C PHE A 167 43.73 7.94 0.32
N GLY A 168 43.29 6.73 -0.05
CA GLY A 168 42.64 6.42 -1.33
C GLY A 168 43.59 5.93 -2.41
N SER A 169 43.10 5.71 -3.63
CA SER A 169 43.95 5.31 -4.77
C SER A 169 45.06 6.31 -5.07
N ASN A 170 44.86 7.57 -4.70
CA ASN A 170 45.87 8.63 -4.86
C ASN A 170 47.02 8.55 -3.85
N SER A 171 46.90 7.82 -2.74
CA SER A 171 48.02 7.65 -1.82
C SER A 171 49.08 6.71 -2.40
N PRO A 172 50.32 6.79 -1.91
CA PRO A 172 51.31 5.77 -2.22
C PRO A 172 50.84 4.46 -1.62
N ILE A 173 50.82 3.41 -2.42
CA ILE A 173 50.46 2.06 -2.00
C ILE A 173 51.66 1.17 -2.24
N LYS A 174 51.92 0.27 -1.29
CA LYS A 174 52.98 -0.71 -1.44
C LYS A 174 52.56 -1.77 -2.45
N ILE A 175 53.37 -1.94 -3.48
CA ILE A 175 53.24 -3.02 -4.46
C ILE A 175 54.52 -3.86 -4.42
N MET A 176 54.44 -5.12 -4.82
CA MET A 176 55.60 -5.97 -5.02
C MET A 176 56.16 -5.69 -6.41
N ASP A 177 57.41 -5.24 -6.45
CA ASP A 177 58.16 -5.06 -7.69
C ASP A 177 58.49 -6.44 -8.28
N THR A 178 58.10 -6.69 -9.53
CA THR A 178 58.30 -8.00 -10.17
C THR A 178 59.76 -8.26 -10.51
N ASP A 179 60.57 -7.21 -10.63
CA ASP A 179 61.96 -7.34 -11.06
C ASP A 179 62.89 -7.64 -9.88
N ASP A 180 62.60 -7.05 -8.71
CA ASP A 180 63.47 -7.07 -7.53
C ASP A 180 62.88 -7.83 -6.32
N ASP A 181 61.63 -8.31 -6.39
CA ASP A 181 60.87 -8.89 -5.24
C ASP A 181 60.79 -7.96 -4.01
N LEU A 182 60.87 -6.64 -4.24
CA LEU A 182 60.86 -5.62 -3.18
C LEU A 182 59.51 -4.91 -3.10
N MET A 183 59.11 -4.56 -1.88
CA MET A 183 57.90 -3.78 -1.66
C MET A 183 58.18 -2.29 -1.85
N ILE A 184 57.73 -1.72 -2.96
CA ILE A 184 57.89 -0.30 -3.29
C ILE A 184 56.58 0.46 -3.13
N SER A 185 56.64 1.69 -2.60
CA SER A 185 55.47 2.54 -2.38
C SER A 185 55.22 3.50 -3.55
N LEU A 186 54.19 3.26 -4.37
CA LEU A 186 53.90 4.05 -5.58
C LEU A 186 52.60 4.86 -5.48
N CYS A 187 52.66 6.15 -5.83
CA CYS A 187 51.45 6.97 -6.03
C CYS A 187 50.66 6.51 -7.25
N CYS A 188 49.41 6.95 -7.38
CA CYS A 188 48.52 6.53 -8.47
C CYS A 188 49.16 6.65 -9.86
N ARG A 189 49.76 7.80 -10.19
CA ARG A 189 50.40 8.01 -11.50
C ARG A 189 51.52 7.00 -11.76
N CYS A 190 52.50 6.89 -10.85
CA CYS A 190 53.61 5.95 -11.00
C CYS A 190 53.15 4.50 -11.00
N ARG A 191 52.02 4.20 -10.36
CA ARG A 191 51.41 2.87 -10.35
C ARG A 191 50.69 2.57 -11.66
N CYS A 192 50.02 3.56 -12.28
CA CYS A 192 49.48 3.43 -13.64
C CYS A 192 50.62 3.19 -14.65
N ASP A 193 51.71 3.96 -14.53
CA ASP A 193 52.91 3.78 -15.37
C ASP A 193 53.51 2.38 -15.18
N TYR A 194 53.61 1.92 -13.92
CA TYR A 194 54.09 0.58 -13.58
C TYR A 194 53.16 -0.52 -14.14
N TYR A 195 51.84 -0.39 -13.97
CA TYR A 195 50.87 -1.34 -14.52
C TYR A 195 50.92 -1.42 -16.05
N GLY A 196 51.19 -0.31 -16.74
CA GLY A 196 51.40 -0.31 -18.19
C GLY A 196 52.63 -1.10 -18.62
N GLN A 197 53.66 -1.19 -17.77
CA GLN A 197 54.88 -1.97 -18.00
C GLN A 197 54.73 -3.42 -17.55
N HIS A 198 54.02 -3.65 -16.45
CA HIS A 198 53.84 -4.94 -15.79
C HIS A 198 52.33 -5.18 -15.53
N PRO A 199 51.55 -5.50 -16.58
CA PRO A 199 50.12 -5.72 -16.43
C PRO A 199 49.85 -6.96 -15.57
N GLU A 200 49.01 -6.82 -14.56
CA GLU A 200 48.59 -7.95 -13.73
C GLU A 200 47.81 -8.98 -14.56
N PRO A 201 48.13 -10.29 -14.42
CA PRO A 201 47.40 -11.34 -15.12
C PRO A 201 45.92 -11.30 -14.74
N TYR A 202 45.05 -11.61 -15.69
CA TYR A 202 43.62 -11.62 -15.45
C TYR A 202 43.27 -12.85 -14.61
N LYS A 203 42.85 -12.65 -13.34
CA LYS A 203 42.64 -13.75 -12.38
C LYS A 203 41.57 -14.76 -12.82
N GLU A 204 40.59 -14.35 -13.62
CA GLU A 204 39.51 -15.25 -14.10
C GLU A 204 40.04 -16.25 -15.15
N GLU A 205 41.15 -15.99 -15.86
CA GLU A 205 41.69 -16.92 -16.87
C GLU A 205 42.35 -18.17 -16.27
N GLN A 206 42.67 -18.16 -14.97
CA GLN A 206 43.33 -19.28 -14.29
C GLN A 206 42.35 -20.24 -13.59
N ALA A 207 41.07 -19.86 -13.44
CA ALA A 207 40.14 -20.57 -12.57
C ALA A 207 39.17 -21.52 -13.30
N GLU A 208 38.88 -21.33 -14.59
CA GLU A 208 37.83 -22.07 -15.27
C GLU A 208 38.32 -22.59 -16.63
N GLY A 209 38.33 -23.92 -16.78
CA GLY A 209 38.66 -24.58 -18.04
C GLY A 209 37.69 -24.17 -19.16
N PRO A 210 38.05 -24.42 -20.43
CA PRO A 210 37.30 -23.95 -21.60
C PRO A 210 35.96 -24.70 -21.76
N THR A 211 34.95 -24.34 -20.98
CA THR A 211 33.58 -24.85 -21.12
C THR A 211 32.65 -23.78 -21.68
N GLN A 212 32.45 -23.89 -23.00
CA GLN A 212 31.35 -23.41 -23.85
C GLN A 212 30.59 -22.14 -23.44
N THR A 213 30.78 -21.08 -24.24
CA THR A 213 29.98 -19.85 -24.31
C THR A 213 29.88 -19.06 -23.00
N GLU A 214 31.02 -18.52 -22.55
CA GLU A 214 31.04 -17.39 -21.61
C GLU A 214 30.22 -16.23 -22.20
N ARG A 215 28.93 -16.15 -21.83
CA ARG A 215 28.16 -14.93 -22.03
C ARG A 215 28.88 -13.83 -21.25
N SER A 216 29.26 -12.74 -21.91
CA SER A 216 29.92 -11.63 -21.22
C SER A 216 29.08 -11.19 -20.03
N VAL A 217 29.65 -11.32 -18.84
CA VAL A 217 28.98 -10.88 -17.62
C VAL A 217 28.84 -9.38 -17.69
N ARG A 218 27.59 -8.90 -17.74
CA ARG A 218 27.29 -7.47 -17.79
C ARG A 218 27.03 -6.91 -16.41
N ILE A 219 27.51 -5.70 -16.15
CA ILE A 219 27.29 -4.98 -14.88
C ILE A 219 26.64 -3.62 -15.13
N THR A 220 25.85 -3.17 -14.16
CA THR A 220 25.16 -1.88 -14.28
C THR A 220 26.12 -0.71 -14.05
N LYS A 221 25.81 0.47 -14.61
CA LYS A 221 26.54 1.72 -14.33
C LYS A 221 26.75 1.99 -12.84
N MET A 222 25.73 1.75 -12.04
CA MET A 222 25.80 1.95 -10.59
C MET A 222 26.83 1.01 -9.94
N ARG A 223 26.84 -0.28 -10.33
CA ARG A 223 27.83 -1.25 -9.83
C ARG A 223 29.24 -0.91 -10.30
N ALA A 224 29.42 -0.50 -11.56
CA ALA A 224 30.70 -0.04 -12.07
C ALA A 224 31.28 1.10 -11.20
N LYS A 225 30.48 2.12 -10.90
CA LYS A 225 30.90 3.26 -10.06
C LYS A 225 31.14 2.87 -8.61
N SER A 226 30.29 2.02 -8.02
CA SER A 226 30.40 1.66 -6.61
C SER A 226 31.51 0.64 -6.34
N GLU A 227 31.62 -0.37 -7.19
CA GLU A 227 32.58 -1.47 -7.03
C GLU A 227 33.94 -1.06 -7.59
N TYR A 228 34.03 -0.47 -8.78
CA TYR A 228 35.31 -0.16 -9.42
C TYR A 228 35.76 1.29 -9.28
N ARG A 229 34.98 2.11 -8.57
CA ARG A 229 35.29 3.51 -8.25
C ARG A 229 35.58 4.35 -9.49
N LEU A 230 34.90 4.03 -10.59
CA LEU A 230 34.96 4.79 -11.83
C LEU A 230 34.04 6.02 -11.77
N THR A 231 34.46 7.10 -12.42
CA THR A 231 33.65 8.32 -12.63
C THR A 231 32.76 8.18 -13.86
N ASP A 232 31.84 9.12 -14.08
CA ASP A 232 31.02 9.10 -15.30
C ASP A 232 31.86 9.36 -16.55
N ASP A 233 32.86 10.25 -16.46
CA ASP A 233 33.79 10.59 -17.55
C ASP A 233 34.65 9.38 -17.95
N GLU A 234 35.11 8.58 -16.97
CA GLU A 234 35.88 7.36 -17.21
C GLU A 234 35.05 6.24 -17.88
N LEU A 235 33.72 6.29 -17.76
CA LEU A 235 32.81 5.33 -18.39
C LEU A 235 32.38 5.72 -19.81
N GLU A 236 32.58 6.98 -20.21
CA GLU A 236 32.10 7.51 -21.50
C GLU A 236 32.72 6.81 -22.71
N GLY A 237 33.94 6.28 -22.57
CA GLY A 237 34.65 5.54 -23.61
C GLY A 237 34.38 4.04 -23.69
N ILE A 238 33.52 3.49 -22.82
CA ILE A 238 33.26 2.05 -22.75
C ILE A 238 31.95 1.72 -23.47
N SER A 239 31.94 0.60 -24.21
CA SER A 239 30.75 0.15 -24.92
C SER A 239 29.59 -0.08 -23.95
N VAL A 240 28.42 0.51 -24.25
CA VAL A 240 27.24 0.44 -23.39
C VAL A 240 26.09 -0.25 -24.10
N ASN A 241 25.50 -1.24 -23.43
CA ASN A 241 24.25 -1.85 -23.82
C ASN A 241 23.12 -1.27 -22.99
N TYR A 242 22.11 -0.69 -23.65
CA TYR A 242 20.94 -0.18 -22.96
C TYR A 242 19.89 -1.27 -22.83
N ALA A 243 19.42 -1.48 -21.60
CA ALA A 243 18.31 -2.36 -21.29
C ALA A 243 17.17 -1.56 -20.64
N ARG A 244 15.94 -2.05 -20.76
CA ARG A 244 14.81 -1.46 -20.06
C ARG A 244 15.01 -1.58 -18.54
N ASN A 245 14.74 -0.51 -17.79
CA ASN A 245 14.80 -0.56 -16.34
C ASN A 245 13.74 -1.54 -15.80
N PRO A 246 14.13 -2.56 -15.00
CA PRO A 246 13.21 -3.60 -14.55
C PRO A 246 12.20 -3.12 -13.50
N HIS A 247 12.53 -2.07 -12.75
CA HIS A 247 11.67 -1.57 -11.66
C HIS A 247 10.68 -0.51 -12.14
N TYR A 248 11.09 0.36 -13.07
CA TYR A 248 10.29 1.49 -13.52
C TYR A 248 10.35 1.63 -15.03
N ARG A 249 9.26 1.26 -15.71
CA ARG A 249 9.18 1.29 -17.18
C ARG A 249 9.36 2.69 -17.77
N SER A 250 9.04 3.73 -17.01
CA SER A 250 9.17 5.15 -17.39
C SER A 250 10.50 5.79 -16.98
N ALA A 251 11.32 5.11 -16.18
CA ALA A 251 12.63 5.62 -15.79
C ALA A 251 13.65 5.50 -16.94
N ALA A 252 14.77 6.21 -16.81
CA ALA A 252 15.87 6.12 -17.76
C ALA A 252 16.33 4.66 -17.96
N PRO A 253 16.69 4.27 -19.20
CA PRO A 253 17.14 2.92 -19.49
C PRO A 253 18.40 2.57 -18.67
N MET A 254 18.48 1.32 -18.26
CA MET A 254 19.62 0.79 -17.52
C MET A 254 20.82 0.65 -18.47
N CYS A 255 21.94 1.26 -18.10
CA CYS A 255 23.22 1.11 -18.82
C CYS A 255 23.96 -0.14 -18.30
N LEU A 256 24.23 -1.10 -19.19
CA LEU A 256 24.94 -2.33 -18.93
C LEU A 256 26.29 -2.33 -19.66
N TYR A 257 27.38 -2.47 -18.92
CA TYR A 257 28.74 -2.54 -19.45
C TYR A 257 29.27 -3.97 -19.36
N ASP A 258 30.20 -4.33 -20.24
CA ASP A 258 30.96 -5.57 -20.09
C ASP A 258 31.87 -5.46 -18.86
N LYS A 259 31.77 -6.44 -17.95
CA LYS A 259 32.57 -6.45 -16.72
C LYS A 259 34.07 -6.50 -17.02
N LYS A 260 34.50 -7.19 -18.07
CA LYS A 260 35.92 -7.30 -18.45
C LYS A 260 36.48 -5.92 -18.85
N GLU A 261 35.74 -5.17 -19.67
CA GLU A 261 36.10 -3.79 -20.06
C GLU A 261 36.15 -2.85 -18.85
N ILE A 262 35.21 -2.99 -17.91
CA ILE A 262 35.18 -2.17 -16.69
C ILE A 262 36.37 -2.46 -15.77
N ILE A 263 36.73 -3.74 -15.58
CA ILE A 263 37.91 -4.12 -14.80
C ILE A 263 39.16 -3.53 -15.44
N GLN A 264 39.29 -3.67 -16.77
CA GLN A 264 40.45 -3.15 -17.49
C GLN A 264 40.56 -1.63 -17.35
N MET A 265 39.46 -0.90 -17.53
CA MET A 265 39.43 0.55 -17.33
C MET A 265 39.81 0.91 -15.89
N ALA A 266 39.27 0.20 -14.89
CA ALA A 266 39.59 0.43 -13.50
C ALA A 266 41.07 0.18 -13.17
N ARG A 267 41.69 -0.84 -13.78
CA ARG A 267 43.13 -1.11 -13.64
C ARG A 267 43.97 -0.01 -14.29
N ILE A 268 43.55 0.56 -15.42
CA ILE A 268 44.21 1.71 -16.04
C ILE A 268 44.10 2.94 -15.14
N VAL A 269 42.90 3.26 -14.66
CA VAL A 269 42.63 4.47 -13.84
C VAL A 269 43.32 4.40 -12.48
N HIS A 270 43.28 3.24 -11.83
CA HIS A 270 43.79 3.10 -10.46
C HIS A 270 45.18 2.43 -10.40
N GLY A 271 45.76 1.99 -11.51
CA GLY A 271 47.06 1.31 -11.54
C GLY A 271 46.99 -0.08 -10.91
N GLY A 272 46.29 -1.01 -11.55
CA GLY A 272 46.14 -2.40 -11.11
C GLY A 272 45.09 -2.65 -10.01
N ASP A 273 44.92 -3.91 -9.63
CA ASP A 273 43.93 -4.39 -8.67
C ASP A 273 44.18 -3.82 -7.27
N ILE A 274 45.46 -3.68 -6.88
CA ILE A 274 45.87 -3.08 -5.60
C ILE A 274 45.34 -1.63 -5.49
N GLY A 275 45.39 -0.89 -6.60
CA GLY A 275 44.87 0.47 -6.66
C GLY A 275 43.34 0.54 -6.51
N ILE A 276 42.63 -0.38 -7.17
CA ILE A 276 41.16 -0.51 -7.08
C ILE A 276 40.76 -0.79 -5.63
N GLU A 277 41.44 -1.73 -4.97
CA GLU A 277 41.12 -2.12 -3.60
C GLU A 277 41.34 -0.95 -2.62
N ALA A 278 42.45 -0.22 -2.74
CA ALA A 278 42.68 0.97 -1.92
C ALA A 278 41.64 2.07 -2.15
N ALA A 279 41.12 2.24 -3.37
CA ALA A 279 40.01 3.16 -3.64
C ALA A 279 38.71 2.72 -2.94
N ARG A 280 38.44 1.40 -2.92
CA ARG A 280 37.30 0.81 -2.20
C ARG A 280 37.43 1.04 -0.70
N GLU A 281 38.54 0.64 -0.11
CA GLU A 281 38.82 0.78 1.32
C GLU A 281 38.70 2.23 1.79
N ALA A 282 39.24 3.18 1.04
CA ALA A 282 39.16 4.59 1.40
C ALA A 282 37.72 5.12 1.39
N THR A 283 36.89 4.64 0.47
CA THR A 283 35.47 4.99 0.43
C THR A 283 34.71 4.37 1.58
N ILE A 284 34.97 3.10 1.90
CA ILE A 284 34.38 2.40 3.07
C ILE A 284 34.76 3.14 4.35
N LYS A 285 36.04 3.49 4.51
CA LYS A 285 36.54 4.25 5.66
C LYS A 285 35.87 5.62 5.79
N LYS A 286 35.68 6.34 4.68
CA LYS A 286 34.96 7.63 4.66
C LYS A 286 33.47 7.45 5.02
N GLY A 287 32.83 6.40 4.51
CA GLY A 287 31.46 6.03 4.85
C GLY A 287 31.30 5.73 6.34
N ASN A 288 32.16 4.86 6.88
CA ASN A 288 32.18 4.51 8.30
C ASN A 288 32.43 5.73 9.19
N ALA A 289 33.37 6.61 8.81
CA ALA A 289 33.62 7.86 9.53
C ALA A 289 32.40 8.79 9.52
N MET A 290 31.65 8.85 8.41
CA MET A 290 30.42 9.63 8.31
C MET A 290 29.29 9.03 9.16
N ILE A 291 29.09 7.70 9.11
CA ILE A 291 28.11 6.99 9.94
C ILE A 291 28.41 7.21 11.42
N GLU A 292 29.66 7.05 11.81
CA GLU A 292 30.09 7.24 13.19
C GLU A 292 29.92 8.70 13.65
N SER A 293 30.23 9.67 12.78
CA SER A 293 29.95 11.09 13.06
C SER A 293 28.46 11.35 13.23
N ARG A 294 27.59 10.76 12.40
CA ARG A 294 26.13 10.88 12.54
C ARG A 294 25.64 10.25 13.85
N ARG A 295 26.18 9.09 14.22
CA ARG A 295 25.87 8.40 15.49
C ARG A 295 26.24 9.28 16.70
N ARG A 296 27.45 9.84 16.73
CA ARG A 296 27.89 10.75 17.81
C ARG A 296 27.03 12.01 17.89
N ASN A 297 26.67 12.59 16.74
CA ASN A 297 25.81 13.77 16.71
C ASN A 297 24.38 13.43 17.19
N LYS A 298 23.84 12.27 16.81
CA LYS A 298 22.55 11.77 17.29
C LYS A 298 22.56 11.60 18.81
N GLU A 299 23.58 10.95 19.36
CA GLU A 299 23.73 10.76 20.81
C GLU A 299 23.87 12.10 21.54
N THR A 300 24.74 12.98 21.04
CA THR A 300 24.92 14.32 21.64
C THR A 300 23.61 15.13 21.67
N ARG A 301 22.79 15.05 20.61
CA ARG A 301 21.47 15.69 20.58
C ARG A 301 20.50 15.05 21.56
N LYS A 302 20.51 13.72 21.65
CA LYS A 302 19.69 12.96 22.61
C LYS A 302 20.01 13.36 24.04
N THR A 303 21.28 13.32 24.46
CA THR A 303 21.71 13.70 25.81
C THR A 303 21.31 15.14 26.15
N ARG A 304 21.58 16.10 25.24
CA ARG A 304 21.18 17.51 25.43
C ARG A 304 19.67 17.70 25.55
N LEU A 305 18.89 16.94 24.78
CA LEU A 305 17.44 16.97 24.85
C LEU A 305 16.95 16.39 26.18
N GLU A 306 17.47 15.25 26.60
CA GLU A 306 17.11 14.61 27.88
C GLU A 306 17.44 15.50 29.08
N GLU A 307 18.62 16.13 29.11
CA GLU A 307 19.01 17.11 30.13
C GLU A 307 18.03 18.28 30.18
N ARG A 308 17.72 18.89 29.03
CA ARG A 308 16.80 20.03 28.96
C ARG A 308 15.36 19.64 29.32
N LEU A 309 14.89 18.46 28.93
CA LEU A 309 13.58 17.95 29.31
C LEU A 309 13.50 17.66 30.81
N ALA A 310 14.59 17.18 31.42
CA ALA A 310 14.66 17.00 32.87
C ALA A 310 14.54 18.34 33.62
N GLU A 311 15.27 19.37 33.18
CA GLU A 311 15.15 20.74 33.74
C GLU A 311 13.73 21.31 33.63
N ALA A 312 13.01 20.98 32.54
CA ALA A 312 11.64 21.44 32.30
C ALA A 312 10.56 20.55 32.95
N ASN A 313 10.93 19.48 33.67
CA ASN A 313 10.01 18.47 34.21
C ASN A 313 9.14 17.78 33.12
N LEU A 314 9.70 17.55 31.93
CA LEU A 314 9.05 16.94 30.77
C LEU A 314 9.66 15.58 30.37
N THR A 315 10.28 14.87 31.32
CA THR A 315 10.95 13.57 31.08
C THR A 315 10.02 12.53 30.44
N ASN A 316 8.72 12.61 30.71
CA ASN A 316 7.70 11.70 30.18
C ASN A 316 7.43 11.90 28.67
N MET A 317 7.93 12.99 28.07
CA MET A 317 7.64 13.39 26.69
C MET A 317 8.80 13.14 25.70
N VAL A 318 9.82 12.38 26.09
CA VAL A 318 10.98 12.06 25.22
C VAL A 318 10.55 11.41 23.90
N ASN A 319 9.45 10.67 23.89
CA ASN A 319 8.92 9.98 22.70
C ASN A 319 8.07 10.87 21.77
N HIS A 320 7.87 12.14 22.11
CA HIS A 320 7.09 13.06 21.29
C HIS A 320 7.70 13.22 19.89
N TYR A 321 6.87 13.47 18.87
CA TYR A 321 7.31 13.57 17.47
C TYR A 321 8.40 14.64 17.26
N ALA A 322 8.25 15.82 17.89
CA ALA A 322 9.23 16.90 17.82
C ALA A 322 10.61 16.48 18.36
N CYS A 323 10.65 15.74 19.48
CA CYS A 323 11.86 15.17 20.06
C CYS A 323 12.57 14.23 19.08
N ARG A 324 11.82 13.32 18.46
CA ARG A 324 12.36 12.36 17.48
C ARG A 324 12.96 13.08 16.26
N GLN A 325 12.26 14.06 15.70
CA GLN A 325 12.75 14.84 14.56
C GLN A 325 14.07 15.56 14.88
N TYR A 326 14.17 16.14 16.07
CA TYR A 326 15.38 16.80 16.54
C TYR A 326 16.55 15.83 16.71
N ILE A 327 16.33 14.70 17.39
CA ILE A 327 17.35 13.67 17.62
C ILE A 327 17.86 13.11 16.29
N GLU A 328 16.99 12.82 15.33
CA GLU A 328 17.36 12.13 14.09
C GLU A 328 18.01 13.07 13.08
N SER A 329 17.41 14.24 12.86
CA SER A 329 17.73 15.06 11.70
C SER A 329 18.10 16.50 12.01
N SER A 330 18.03 16.94 13.29
CA SER A 330 18.06 18.37 13.65
C SER A 330 17.00 19.20 12.91
N LYS A 331 15.95 18.55 12.41
CA LYS A 331 14.74 19.22 11.91
C LYS A 331 13.76 19.30 13.08
N GLY A 332 12.88 20.30 13.08
CA GLY A 332 11.88 20.49 14.15
C GLY A 332 12.13 21.67 15.09
N GLY A 333 13.09 22.55 14.77
CA GLY A 333 13.39 23.76 15.55
C GLY A 333 14.65 23.63 16.39
N ASP A 334 14.99 24.71 17.10
CA ASP A 334 16.00 24.63 18.15
C ASP A 334 15.44 23.94 19.39
N LEU A 335 16.34 23.58 20.30
CA LEU A 335 16.02 22.85 21.52
C LEU A 335 14.95 23.59 22.35
N GLU A 336 14.99 24.93 22.37
CA GLU A 336 14.07 25.73 23.17
C GLU A 336 12.66 25.77 22.56
N SER A 337 12.57 25.87 21.24
CA SER A 337 11.29 25.77 20.52
C SER A 337 10.58 24.44 20.80
N ILE A 338 11.35 23.34 20.88
CA ILE A 338 10.80 22.02 21.20
C ILE A 338 10.26 21.99 22.64
N VAL A 339 11.01 22.55 23.60
CA VAL A 339 10.56 22.63 25.00
C VAL A 339 9.26 23.43 25.10
N ILE A 340 9.15 24.58 24.41
CA ILE A 340 7.93 25.41 24.39
C ILE A 340 6.73 24.61 23.86
N ILE A 341 6.91 23.90 22.74
CA ILE A 341 5.85 23.05 22.15
C ILE A 341 5.41 21.97 23.15
N LEU A 342 6.36 21.34 23.85
CA LEU A 342 6.06 20.29 24.81
C LEU A 342 5.43 20.82 26.10
N GLN A 343 5.80 22.01 26.55
CA GLN A 343 5.15 22.68 27.68
C GLN A 343 3.68 22.96 27.36
N ALA A 344 3.40 23.51 26.18
CA ALA A 344 2.04 23.76 25.72
C ALA A 344 1.22 22.46 25.61
N GLU A 345 1.82 21.38 25.11
CA GLU A 345 1.14 20.08 25.01
C GLU A 345 0.96 19.43 26.39
N ALA A 346 1.92 19.55 27.31
CA ALA A 346 1.78 19.07 28.69
C ALA A 346 0.67 19.81 29.44
N GLU A 347 0.58 21.13 29.27
CA GLU A 347 -0.50 21.95 29.83
C GLU A 347 -1.86 21.55 29.24
N ARG A 348 -1.92 21.33 27.92
CA ARG A 348 -3.12 20.81 27.26
C ARG A 348 -3.55 19.45 27.83
N LEU A 349 -2.62 18.51 28.01
CA LEU A 349 -2.91 17.19 28.59
C LEU A 349 -3.41 17.29 30.03
N ARG A 350 -2.85 18.21 30.83
CA ARG A 350 -3.34 18.50 32.19
C ARG A 350 -4.77 19.04 32.18
N LEU A 351 -5.08 19.96 31.26
CA LEU A 351 -6.45 20.48 31.09
C LEU A 351 -7.43 19.37 30.69
N ILE A 352 -7.03 18.47 29.78
CA ILE A 352 -7.81 17.30 29.38
C ILE A 352 -8.10 16.40 30.59
N GLN A 353 -7.09 16.10 31.40
CA GLN A 353 -7.24 15.28 32.61
C GLN A 353 -8.18 15.94 33.62
N ASN A 354 -8.05 17.24 33.87
CA ASN A 354 -8.93 17.97 34.78
C ASN A 354 -10.39 17.96 34.30
N ARG A 355 -10.64 18.26 33.02
CA ARG A 355 -11.99 18.22 32.44
C ARG A 355 -12.60 16.82 32.47
N LYS A 356 -11.78 15.80 32.22
CA LYS A 356 -12.22 14.41 32.36
C LYS A 356 -12.62 14.10 33.79
N ALA A 357 -11.78 14.45 34.77
CA ALA A 357 -12.08 14.23 36.19
C ALA A 357 -13.34 14.98 36.65
N GLU A 358 -13.52 16.23 36.20
CA GLU A 358 -14.73 17.02 36.45
C GLU A 358 -15.98 16.35 35.87
N LEU A 359 -15.91 15.91 34.62
CA LEU A 359 -17.03 15.23 33.96
C LEU A 359 -17.34 13.87 34.59
N ASP A 360 -16.31 13.08 34.93
CA ASP A 360 -16.45 11.79 35.60
C ASP A 360 -17.08 11.95 36.99
N ALA A 361 -16.71 13.00 37.74
CA ALA A 361 -17.33 13.35 39.02
C ALA A 361 -18.81 13.71 38.86
N GLU A 362 -19.15 14.53 37.86
CA GLU A 362 -20.54 14.95 37.63
C GLU A 362 -21.42 13.79 37.11
N ILE A 363 -20.85 12.88 36.31
CA ILE A 363 -21.52 11.63 35.90
C ILE A 363 -21.85 10.79 37.14
N ALA A 364 -20.89 10.65 38.06
CA ALA A 364 -21.07 9.89 39.30
C ALA A 364 -22.17 10.52 40.19
N THR A 365 -22.19 11.85 40.32
CA THR A 365 -23.25 12.56 41.07
C THR A 365 -24.61 12.49 40.38
N SER A 366 -24.65 12.48 39.05
CA SER A 366 -25.90 12.42 38.28
C SER A 366 -26.56 11.04 38.24
N GLY A 367 -25.92 10.00 38.77
CA GLY A 367 -26.47 8.63 38.78
C GLY A 367 -26.59 7.99 37.39
N ILE A 368 -25.90 8.51 36.38
CA ILE A 368 -25.90 7.95 35.03
C ILE A 368 -25.02 6.71 35.03
N GLN A 369 -25.65 5.52 35.01
CA GLN A 369 -24.92 4.25 35.13
C GLN A 369 -24.05 3.93 33.92
N ASN A 370 -24.37 4.44 32.73
CA ASN A 370 -23.61 4.23 31.50
C ASN A 370 -23.73 5.46 30.59
N VAL A 371 -22.59 6.06 30.21
CA VAL A 371 -22.56 7.10 29.16
C VAL A 371 -22.56 6.41 27.79
N PRO A 372 -23.61 6.58 26.96
CA PRO A 372 -23.69 5.89 25.68
C PRO A 372 -22.56 6.30 24.73
N PRO A 373 -22.02 5.38 23.90
CA PRO A 373 -20.99 5.70 22.91
C PRO A 373 -21.38 6.83 21.95
N LEU A 374 -22.67 7.05 21.68
CA LEU A 374 -23.13 8.14 20.81
C LEU A 374 -22.94 9.54 21.43
N CYS A 375 -22.73 9.65 22.74
CA CYS A 375 -22.33 10.89 23.41
C CYS A 375 -20.83 11.19 23.28
N LEU A 376 -20.05 10.34 22.60
CA LEU A 376 -18.61 10.50 22.44
C LEU A 376 -18.23 11.80 21.74
N ILE A 377 -19.04 12.34 20.83
CA ILE A 377 -18.72 13.61 20.15
C ILE A 377 -18.74 14.77 21.14
N GLY A 378 -19.80 14.88 21.96
CA GLY A 378 -19.90 15.91 22.99
C GLY A 378 -18.87 15.72 24.10
N TYR A 379 -18.67 14.47 24.54
CA TYR A 379 -17.63 14.10 25.50
C TYR A 379 -16.23 14.50 25.02
N HIS A 380 -15.85 14.08 23.81
CA HIS A 380 -14.55 14.41 23.23
C HIS A 380 -14.42 15.90 22.94
N GLY A 381 -15.48 16.58 22.50
CA GLY A 381 -15.50 18.03 22.30
C GLY A 381 -15.17 18.78 23.58
N TYR A 382 -15.83 18.42 24.69
CA TYR A 382 -15.58 19.01 26.00
C TYR A 382 -14.18 18.65 26.52
N VAL A 383 -13.87 17.36 26.62
CA VAL A 383 -12.63 16.86 27.22
C VAL A 383 -11.40 17.33 26.44
N ASN A 384 -11.36 17.13 25.11
CA ASN A 384 -10.17 17.41 24.30
C ASN A 384 -10.01 18.89 23.92
N SER A 385 -11.13 19.59 23.69
CA SER A 385 -11.10 20.95 23.11
C SER A 385 -11.70 22.02 24.03
N GLY A 386 -12.43 21.62 25.08
CA GLY A 386 -13.17 22.56 25.93
C GLY A 386 -14.41 23.13 25.24
N ILE A 387 -14.84 22.51 24.14
CA ILE A 387 -16.01 22.95 23.38
C ILE A 387 -17.23 22.29 24.01
N GLY A 388 -18.15 23.11 24.51
CA GLY A 388 -19.37 22.67 25.19
C GLY A 388 -19.28 22.84 26.71
N SER A 389 -20.21 22.20 27.43
CA SER A 389 -20.27 22.21 28.89
C SER A 389 -20.60 20.83 29.42
N VAL A 390 -20.19 20.55 30.67
CA VAL A 390 -20.57 19.33 31.40
C VAL A 390 -22.08 19.11 31.36
N VAL A 391 -22.86 20.18 31.60
CA VAL A 391 -24.33 20.16 31.52
C VAL A 391 -24.83 19.72 30.14
N GLY A 392 -24.22 20.22 29.07
CA GLY A 392 -24.55 19.83 27.70
C GLY A 392 -24.34 18.33 27.46
N VAL A 393 -23.18 17.80 27.87
CA VAL A 393 -22.85 16.36 27.72
C VAL A 393 -23.82 15.48 28.51
N LEU A 394 -24.15 15.85 29.75
CA LEU A 394 -25.08 15.10 30.60
C LEU A 394 -26.51 15.16 30.08
N SER A 395 -26.94 16.29 29.53
CA SER A 395 -28.27 16.42 28.94
C SER A 395 -28.45 15.48 27.74
N GLU A 396 -27.40 15.32 26.91
CA GLU A 396 -27.42 14.41 25.77
C GLU A 396 -27.37 12.95 26.23
N ALA A 397 -26.55 12.63 27.25
CA ALA A 397 -26.52 11.29 27.83
C ALA A 397 -27.90 10.85 28.37
N ARG A 398 -28.63 11.76 29.05
CA ARG A 398 -29.99 11.48 29.52
C ARG A 398 -30.98 11.28 28.38
N LYS A 399 -30.90 12.07 27.30
CA LYS A 399 -31.74 11.86 26.10
C LYS A 399 -31.48 10.49 25.49
N GLN A 400 -30.22 10.08 25.38
CA GLN A 400 -29.86 8.78 24.84
C GLN A 400 -30.32 7.63 25.75
N GLU A 401 -30.27 7.76 27.08
CA GLU A 401 -30.83 6.76 27.99
C GLU A 401 -32.35 6.62 27.80
N VAL A 402 -33.07 7.73 27.63
CA VAL A 402 -34.51 7.72 27.35
C VAL A 402 -34.80 7.05 26.00
N LEU A 403 -34.02 7.36 24.96
CA LEU A 403 -34.14 6.73 23.65
C LEU A 403 -33.84 5.23 23.71
N ALA A 404 -32.80 4.81 24.46
CA ALA A 404 -32.45 3.42 24.66
C ALA A 404 -33.57 2.65 25.39
N LYS A 405 -34.15 3.22 26.46
CA LYS A 405 -35.31 2.64 27.15
C LYS A 405 -36.51 2.50 26.21
N LYS A 406 -36.78 3.50 25.37
CA LYS A 406 -37.84 3.43 24.34
C LYS A 406 -37.57 2.33 23.32
N GLN A 407 -36.34 2.21 22.81
CA GLN A 407 -35.96 1.16 21.88
C GLN A 407 -36.05 -0.24 22.51
N GLN A 408 -35.68 -0.39 23.77
CA GLN A 408 -35.80 -1.63 24.53
C GLN A 408 -37.27 -2.04 24.66
N GLU A 409 -38.17 -1.11 24.97
CA GLU A 409 -39.61 -1.40 25.05
C GLU A 409 -40.21 -1.74 23.67
N VAL A 410 -39.81 -1.03 22.62
CA VAL A 410 -40.18 -1.38 21.24
C VAL A 410 -39.70 -2.80 20.91
N THR A 411 -38.46 -3.16 21.27
CA THR A 411 -37.93 -4.50 21.04
C THR A 411 -38.69 -5.55 21.85
N ARG A 412 -39.03 -5.26 23.11
CA ARG A 412 -39.84 -6.13 23.97
C ARG A 412 -41.20 -6.40 23.35
N THR A 413 -41.91 -5.37 22.91
CA THR A 413 -43.23 -5.50 22.27
C THR A 413 -43.16 -6.23 20.92
N LYS A 414 -42.11 -6.02 20.12
CA LYS A 414 -41.84 -6.81 18.90
C LYS A 414 -41.63 -8.29 19.22
N ASN A 415 -40.87 -8.59 20.27
CA ASN A 415 -40.61 -9.97 20.70
C ASN A 415 -41.88 -10.67 21.20
N VAL A 416 -42.72 -10.00 21.99
CA VAL A 416 -44.01 -10.55 22.43
C VAL A 416 -44.88 -10.93 21.23
N ARG A 417 -45.08 -10.01 20.28
CA ARG A 417 -45.83 -10.25 19.03
C ARG A 417 -45.21 -11.39 18.20
N ARG A 418 -43.89 -11.42 18.10
CA ARG A 418 -43.17 -12.49 17.41
C ARG A 418 -43.45 -13.86 18.05
N GLN A 419 -43.42 -13.96 19.37
CA GLN A 419 -43.71 -15.21 20.08
C GLN A 419 -45.17 -15.63 19.93
N GLU A 420 -46.10 -14.68 19.99
CA GLU A 420 -47.53 -14.93 19.72
C GLU A 420 -47.74 -15.51 18.31
N LEU A 421 -47.18 -14.85 17.29
CA LEU A 421 -47.29 -15.31 15.90
C LEU A 421 -46.61 -16.67 15.68
N ILE A 422 -45.44 -16.91 16.30
CA ILE A 422 -44.77 -18.22 16.26
C ILE A 422 -45.67 -19.29 16.88
N GLY A 423 -46.28 -19.03 18.03
CA GLY A 423 -47.18 -19.96 18.70
C GLY A 423 -48.36 -20.36 17.81
N LYS A 424 -49.02 -19.37 17.20
CA LYS A 424 -50.16 -19.61 16.30
C LYS A 424 -49.76 -20.31 15.00
N LEU A 425 -48.62 -19.94 14.39
CA LEU A 425 -48.09 -20.62 13.20
C LEU A 425 -47.72 -22.09 13.50
N THR A 426 -47.08 -22.34 14.64
CA THR A 426 -46.66 -23.69 15.05
C THR A 426 -47.89 -24.57 15.31
N ALA A 427 -48.93 -24.05 15.97
CA ALA A 427 -50.21 -24.75 16.15
C ALA A 427 -50.89 -25.10 14.82
N ALA A 428 -50.61 -24.32 13.77
CA ALA A 428 -51.06 -24.55 12.40
C ALA A 428 -50.14 -25.46 11.57
N GLY A 429 -49.04 -25.97 12.13
CA GLY A 429 -48.05 -26.78 11.40
C GLY A 429 -47.12 -25.98 10.48
N LEU A 430 -47.01 -24.67 10.69
CA LEU A 430 -46.21 -23.73 9.88
C LEU A 430 -45.04 -23.16 10.68
N THR A 431 -44.00 -22.71 9.98
CA THR A 431 -42.86 -22.01 10.58
C THR A 431 -42.89 -20.52 10.25
N LEU A 432 -42.36 -19.68 11.14
CA LEU A 432 -42.23 -18.25 10.90
C LEU A 432 -41.20 -18.00 9.79
N ARG A 433 -41.69 -17.51 8.66
CA ARG A 433 -40.86 -17.13 7.51
C ARG A 433 -40.36 -15.69 7.64
N SER A 434 -39.06 -15.48 7.47
CA SER A 434 -38.43 -14.14 7.48
C SER A 434 -38.71 -13.31 6.23
N ASP A 435 -39.07 -13.95 5.10
CA ASP A 435 -39.37 -13.29 3.83
C ASP A 435 -40.84 -12.81 3.72
N SER A 436 -41.68 -13.12 4.71
CA SER A 436 -43.09 -12.74 4.70
C SER A 436 -43.27 -11.30 5.19
N LYS A 437 -43.62 -10.39 4.26
CA LYS A 437 -43.95 -9.00 4.57
C LYS A 437 -45.10 -8.88 5.59
N LEU A 438 -46.08 -9.77 5.54
CA LEU A 438 -47.21 -9.78 6.49
C LEU A 438 -46.74 -10.09 7.91
N CYS A 439 -45.91 -11.12 8.08
CA CYS A 439 -45.34 -11.46 9.38
C CYS A 439 -44.47 -10.32 9.93
N GLN A 440 -43.65 -9.71 9.08
CA GLN A 440 -42.80 -8.58 9.47
C GLN A 440 -43.62 -7.35 9.86
N GLN A 441 -44.67 -7.01 9.11
CA GLN A 441 -45.57 -5.89 9.41
C GLN A 441 -46.29 -6.08 10.75
N TYR A 442 -46.76 -7.29 11.05
CA TYR A 442 -47.35 -7.60 12.35
C TYR A 442 -46.32 -7.45 13.48
N ILE A 443 -45.13 -8.05 13.33
CA ILE A 443 -44.06 -7.97 14.33
C ILE A 443 -43.63 -6.53 14.56
N ASP A 444 -43.46 -5.72 13.52
CA ASP A 444 -42.95 -4.35 13.65
C ASP A 444 -44.02 -3.37 14.10
N SER A 445 -45.20 -3.40 13.47
CA SER A 445 -46.21 -2.35 13.58
C SER A 445 -47.57 -2.80 14.14
N ALA A 446 -47.74 -4.10 14.43
CA ALA A 446 -49.00 -4.69 14.89
C ALA A 446 -50.12 -4.51 13.87
N THR A 447 -49.74 -4.41 12.59
CA THR A 447 -50.68 -4.32 11.48
C THR A 447 -51.14 -5.73 11.11
N GLY A 448 -52.46 -5.95 11.14
CA GLY A 448 -53.09 -7.22 10.84
C GLY A 448 -53.39 -8.07 12.08
N ASP A 449 -54.27 -9.05 11.90
CA ASP A 449 -54.61 -10.03 12.93
C ASP A 449 -53.77 -11.29 12.76
N ALA A 450 -53.29 -11.86 13.87
CA ALA A 450 -52.39 -13.01 13.82
C ALA A 450 -53.08 -14.27 13.27
N ASP A 451 -54.39 -14.46 13.50
CA ASP A 451 -55.13 -15.61 12.95
C ASP A 451 -55.33 -15.44 11.43
N SER A 452 -55.66 -14.23 10.98
CA SER A 452 -55.74 -13.91 9.54
C SER A 452 -54.40 -14.13 8.81
N ILE A 453 -53.28 -13.77 9.44
CA ILE A 453 -51.93 -14.04 8.89
C ILE A 453 -51.69 -15.55 8.81
N VAL A 454 -52.05 -16.33 9.83
CA VAL A 454 -51.90 -17.78 9.82
C VAL A 454 -52.71 -18.42 8.70
N VAL A 455 -53.95 -17.99 8.48
CA VAL A 455 -54.79 -18.43 7.35
C VAL A 455 -54.08 -18.14 6.03
N THR A 456 -53.60 -16.91 5.84
CA THR A 456 -52.86 -16.52 4.62
C THR A 456 -51.58 -17.35 4.45
N MET A 457 -50.84 -17.64 5.52
CA MET A 457 -49.64 -18.46 5.46
C MET A 457 -49.95 -19.92 5.11
N LYS A 458 -51.08 -20.47 5.59
CA LYS A 458 -51.56 -21.81 5.17
C LYS A 458 -51.87 -21.85 3.68
N GLU A 459 -52.56 -20.83 3.16
CA GLU A 459 -52.83 -20.71 1.73
C GLU A 459 -51.55 -20.67 0.92
N MET A 460 -50.60 -19.82 1.32
CA MET A 460 -49.33 -19.69 0.63
C MET A 460 -48.51 -20.97 0.68
N ASP A 461 -48.44 -21.66 1.83
CA ASP A 461 -47.76 -22.96 1.94
C ASP A 461 -48.36 -23.98 0.97
N TRP A 462 -49.69 -24.07 0.92
CA TRP A 462 -50.38 -24.94 -0.03
C TRP A 462 -50.09 -24.56 -1.49
N PHE A 463 -50.15 -23.27 -1.84
CA PHE A 463 -49.81 -22.82 -3.20
C PHE A 463 -48.38 -23.24 -3.58
N PHE A 464 -47.41 -23.07 -2.69
CA PHE A 464 -46.01 -23.43 -2.97
C PHE A 464 -45.80 -24.95 -3.09
N ARG A 465 -46.48 -25.75 -2.27
CA ARG A 465 -46.28 -27.20 -2.22
C ARG A 465 -47.11 -27.97 -3.24
N CYS A 466 -48.36 -27.57 -3.46
CA CYS A 466 -49.35 -28.37 -4.16
C CYS A 466 -49.67 -27.86 -5.57
N THR A 467 -49.19 -26.67 -5.95
CA THR A 467 -49.51 -26.06 -7.25
C THR A 467 -48.26 -25.63 -8.02
N THR A 468 -48.46 -25.15 -9.24
CA THR A 468 -47.40 -24.54 -10.07
C THR A 468 -47.09 -23.10 -9.67
N TYR A 469 -47.55 -22.60 -8.51
CA TYR A 469 -47.34 -21.21 -8.10
C TYR A 469 -45.86 -20.82 -8.05
N ALA A 470 -44.98 -21.72 -7.57
CA ALA A 470 -43.54 -21.46 -7.48
C ALA A 470 -42.88 -21.19 -8.84
N THR A 471 -43.36 -21.82 -9.91
CA THR A 471 -42.87 -21.63 -11.29
C THR A 471 -43.63 -20.51 -12.00
N SER A 472 -44.95 -20.40 -11.77
CA SER A 472 -45.82 -19.38 -12.36
C SER A 472 -45.45 -17.97 -11.88
N ARG A 473 -44.99 -17.82 -10.63
CA ARG A 473 -44.44 -16.55 -10.13
C ARG A 473 -43.06 -16.23 -10.72
N LYS A 474 -42.31 -17.25 -11.16
CA LYS A 474 -40.92 -17.15 -11.66
C LYS A 474 -40.84 -16.98 -13.18
N PHE A 475 -41.97 -17.00 -13.88
CA PHE A 475 -42.03 -16.89 -15.35
C PHE A 475 -41.73 -15.47 -15.85
N HIS A 476 -40.53 -14.96 -15.52
CA HIS A 476 -39.72 -13.97 -16.24
C HIS A 476 -38.56 -13.45 -15.36
N TYR A 477 -37.56 -14.30 -15.12
CA TYR A 477 -36.27 -13.83 -14.62
C TYR A 477 -35.14 -14.45 -15.45
N TYR A 478 -35.05 -14.05 -16.71
CA TYR A 478 -33.74 -13.94 -17.34
C TYR A 478 -33.25 -12.51 -17.08
N SER A 479 -32.75 -12.32 -15.86
CA SER A 479 -31.91 -11.19 -15.50
C SER A 479 -30.66 -11.28 -16.37
N TYR A 480 -30.50 -10.35 -17.30
CA TYR A 480 -29.17 -9.91 -17.68
C TYR A 480 -28.54 -9.34 -16.41
N GLY A 481 -27.33 -9.79 -16.10
CA GLY A 481 -26.65 -9.50 -14.85
C GLY A 481 -26.59 -8.00 -14.58
N GLU A 482 -27.19 -7.60 -13.45
CA GLU A 482 -26.66 -6.49 -12.67
C GLU A 482 -25.27 -6.93 -12.23
N SER A 483 -24.25 -6.52 -12.99
CA SER A 483 -22.90 -6.44 -12.45
C SER A 483 -22.93 -5.35 -11.39
N ASP A 484 -22.95 -5.76 -10.12
CA ASP A 484 -22.61 -4.96 -8.97
C ASP A 484 -21.16 -4.45 -9.10
N TYR A 485 -20.95 -3.47 -9.98
CA TYR A 485 -19.83 -2.56 -9.87
C TYR A 485 -20.33 -1.36 -9.07
N ASP A 486 -20.40 -1.55 -7.75
CA ASP A 486 -20.12 -0.49 -6.79
C ASP A 486 -18.75 0.08 -7.15
N THR A 487 -18.77 1.17 -7.92
CA THR A 487 -17.60 2.01 -8.16
C THR A 487 -17.87 3.36 -7.51
N ASP A 488 -18.02 3.31 -6.19
CA ASP A 488 -17.65 4.43 -5.32
C ASP A 488 -16.13 4.39 -5.19
N ASP A 489 -15.43 5.07 -6.10
CA ASP A 489 -14.22 5.82 -5.75
C ASP A 489 -13.71 6.64 -6.94
N ASP A 490 -13.31 7.86 -6.59
CA ASP A 490 -12.40 8.76 -7.32
C ASP A 490 -12.97 9.66 -8.43
N ASP A 491 -13.48 10.80 -7.92
CA ASP A 491 -13.06 12.15 -8.31
C ASP A 491 -11.66 12.22 -8.97
N TYR A 492 -11.59 11.95 -10.27
CA TYR A 492 -10.58 12.53 -11.15
C TYR A 492 -11.24 13.02 -12.43
N GLY A 493 -11.39 14.34 -12.49
CA GLY A 493 -11.73 15.04 -13.71
C GLY A 493 -10.76 14.70 -14.85
N TYR A 494 -11.29 14.06 -15.89
CA TYR A 494 -10.71 14.14 -17.23
C TYR A 494 -11.80 14.08 -18.29
N ARG A 495 -11.83 15.14 -19.11
CA ARG A 495 -12.43 15.18 -20.45
C ARG A 495 -12.27 13.84 -21.19
N ARG A 496 -13.33 13.36 -21.83
CA ARG A 496 -13.31 13.05 -23.28
C ARG A 496 -14.66 12.66 -23.88
N ASP A 497 -14.95 13.31 -24.99
CA ASP A 497 -16.00 13.06 -25.99
C ASP A 497 -15.94 11.65 -26.58
N TRP A 498 -16.77 10.70 -26.12
CA TRP A 498 -16.83 9.35 -26.70
C TRP A 498 -18.29 8.87 -26.83
N TRP A 499 -18.85 9.09 -28.03
CA TRP A 499 -19.86 8.30 -28.77
C TRP A 499 -21.37 8.60 -28.65
N GLN A 500 -21.81 9.49 -29.55
CA GLN A 500 -22.88 9.17 -30.49
C GLN A 500 -22.61 7.79 -31.15
N ASN A 501 -23.48 6.81 -30.93
CA ASN A 501 -23.64 5.68 -31.84
C ASN A 501 -25.08 5.18 -31.79
N ASP A 502 -25.80 5.53 -32.86
CA ASP A 502 -27.03 4.92 -33.33
C ASP A 502 -26.89 3.40 -33.48
N ARG A 503 -27.30 2.64 -32.46
CA ARG A 503 -27.71 1.24 -32.66
C ARG A 503 -28.98 0.94 -31.90
N GLY A 504 -29.99 0.58 -32.68
CA GLY A 504 -31.35 0.17 -32.30
C GLY A 504 -31.57 -0.16 -30.84
N TRP A 505 -32.29 0.72 -30.16
CA TRP A 505 -33.02 0.38 -28.96
C TRP A 505 -34.13 -0.59 -29.36
N ASP A 506 -33.83 -1.89 -29.27
CA ASP A 506 -34.84 -2.93 -29.16
C ASP A 506 -35.83 -2.45 -28.09
N GLN A 507 -37.08 -2.20 -28.51
CA GLN A 507 -38.10 -1.70 -27.60
C GLN A 507 -38.15 -2.67 -26.40
N PRO A 508 -38.05 -2.16 -25.15
CA PRO A 508 -38.11 -3.01 -23.98
C PRO A 508 -39.44 -3.76 -24.05
N ARG A 509 -39.38 -5.08 -24.28
CA ARG A 509 -40.55 -5.95 -24.21
C ARG A 509 -41.20 -5.67 -22.88
N LYS A 510 -42.38 -5.04 -22.89
CA LYS A 510 -43.11 -4.63 -21.69
C LYS A 510 -43.19 -5.83 -20.76
N GLN A 511 -42.39 -5.79 -19.70
CA GLN A 511 -42.36 -6.82 -18.68
C GLN A 511 -43.62 -6.63 -17.84
N TYR A 512 -44.56 -7.57 -17.94
CA TYR A 512 -45.73 -7.56 -17.09
C TYR A 512 -45.35 -8.21 -15.76
N HIS A 513 -45.20 -7.42 -14.72
CA HIS A 513 -45.15 -7.94 -13.36
C HIS A 513 -46.52 -8.57 -13.06
N ILE A 514 -46.59 -9.89 -13.07
CA ILE A 514 -47.76 -10.61 -12.60
C ILE A 514 -47.79 -10.40 -11.09
N ASN A 515 -48.79 -9.68 -10.58
CA ASN A 515 -48.96 -9.50 -9.13
C ASN A 515 -49.19 -10.87 -8.46
N SER A 516 -48.92 -10.98 -7.16
CA SER A 516 -49.05 -12.25 -6.42
C SER A 516 -50.42 -12.90 -6.60
N GLU A 517 -51.47 -12.09 -6.67
CA GLU A 517 -52.84 -12.56 -6.86
C GLU A 517 -53.08 -13.21 -8.21
N ARG A 518 -52.64 -12.59 -9.31
CA ARG A 518 -52.76 -13.20 -10.65
C ARG A 518 -51.93 -14.48 -10.77
N GLY A 519 -50.80 -14.54 -10.06
CA GLY A 519 -49.99 -15.76 -9.96
C GLY A 519 -50.74 -16.90 -9.24
N LYS A 520 -51.43 -16.59 -8.13
CA LYS A 520 -52.27 -17.55 -7.39
C LYS A 520 -53.42 -18.03 -8.25
N ASP A 521 -54.11 -17.11 -8.92
CA ASP A 521 -55.22 -17.44 -9.83
C ASP A 521 -54.78 -18.41 -10.93
N THR A 522 -53.67 -18.12 -11.60
CA THR A 522 -53.14 -18.97 -12.68
C THR A 522 -52.76 -20.36 -12.16
N ALA A 523 -52.11 -20.42 -10.99
CA ALA A 523 -51.72 -21.67 -10.36
C ALA A 523 -52.93 -22.50 -9.92
N LEU A 524 -53.98 -21.84 -9.42
CA LEU A 524 -55.23 -22.46 -9.01
C LEU A 524 -55.98 -23.05 -10.22
N GLU A 525 -56.07 -22.31 -11.32
CA GLU A 525 -56.67 -22.80 -12.56
C GLU A 525 -55.91 -23.98 -13.15
N THR A 526 -54.58 -23.93 -13.13
CA THR A 526 -53.72 -25.03 -13.57
C THR A 526 -53.94 -26.27 -12.72
N TRP A 527 -54.04 -26.10 -11.39
CA TRP A 527 -54.30 -27.19 -10.45
C TRP A 527 -55.67 -27.83 -10.69
N ILE A 528 -56.73 -27.01 -10.82
CA ILE A 528 -58.10 -27.45 -11.13
C ILE A 528 -58.13 -28.25 -12.43
N THR A 529 -57.55 -27.70 -13.50
CA THR A 529 -57.50 -28.33 -14.83
C THR A 529 -56.79 -29.67 -14.79
N SER A 530 -55.65 -29.75 -14.08
CA SER A 530 -54.90 -30.99 -13.89
C SER A 530 -55.72 -32.07 -13.18
N ARG A 531 -56.47 -31.71 -12.13
CA ARG A 531 -57.35 -32.62 -11.41
C ARG A 531 -58.53 -33.10 -12.28
N MET A 532 -59.16 -32.20 -13.04
CA MET A 532 -60.24 -32.54 -13.98
C MET A 532 -59.77 -33.48 -15.10
N ASN A 533 -58.55 -33.28 -15.61
CA ASN A 533 -57.99 -34.12 -16.67
C ASN A 533 -57.68 -35.53 -16.19
N LYS A 534 -57.24 -35.67 -14.94
CA LYS A 534 -57.00 -36.98 -14.31
C LYS A 534 -58.28 -37.70 -13.90
N ARG A 535 -59.46 -37.10 -14.12
CA ARG A 535 -60.80 -37.61 -13.71
C ARG A 535 -60.84 -38.02 -12.24
N LEU A 536 -60.07 -37.34 -11.39
CA LEU A 536 -59.89 -37.78 -10.01
C LEU A 536 -61.18 -37.67 -9.21
N TYR A 537 -62.04 -36.66 -9.48
CA TYR A 537 -63.32 -36.48 -8.80
C TYR A 537 -64.37 -35.81 -9.70
N GLN A 538 -65.64 -36.18 -9.52
CA GLN A 538 -66.78 -35.55 -10.21
C GLN A 538 -67.31 -34.34 -9.43
N ARG A 539 -67.09 -34.30 -8.11
CA ARG A 539 -67.49 -33.18 -7.25
C ARG A 539 -66.40 -32.83 -6.24
N ILE A 540 -66.32 -31.56 -5.86
CA ILE A 540 -65.28 -31.02 -4.96
C ILE A 540 -65.37 -31.62 -3.55
N ASP A 541 -66.57 -31.95 -3.08
CA ASP A 541 -66.81 -32.60 -1.79
C ASP A 541 -66.26 -34.03 -1.69
N GLN A 542 -65.80 -34.60 -2.81
CA GLN A 542 -65.19 -35.92 -2.88
C GLN A 542 -63.65 -35.89 -2.82
N ASP A 543 -63.01 -34.71 -2.77
CA ASP A 543 -61.55 -34.60 -2.66
C ASP A 543 -61.10 -35.16 -1.30
N PRO A 544 -60.25 -36.21 -1.26
CA PRO A 544 -59.84 -36.88 -0.04
C PRO A 544 -59.15 -35.90 0.90
N ASP A 545 -59.28 -36.19 2.19
CA ASP A 545 -58.60 -35.44 3.25
C ASP A 545 -57.12 -35.82 3.32
N ASP A 546 -56.38 -35.46 2.26
CA ASP A 546 -54.95 -35.70 2.14
C ASP A 546 -54.15 -34.41 2.34
N GLN A 547 -52.83 -34.55 2.43
CA GLN A 547 -51.90 -33.42 2.60
C GLN A 547 -51.86 -32.44 1.41
N PHE A 548 -52.51 -32.77 0.29
CA PHE A 548 -52.63 -31.93 -0.90
C PHE A 548 -53.97 -31.19 -0.96
N ARG A 549 -54.85 -31.41 0.01
CA ARG A 549 -56.14 -30.74 0.12
C ARG A 549 -55.96 -29.23 0.35
N PRO A 550 -56.62 -28.37 -0.44
CA PRO A 550 -56.60 -26.94 -0.23
C PRO A 550 -57.10 -26.54 1.17
N PRO A 551 -56.52 -25.51 1.81
CA PRO A 551 -57.06 -24.90 3.00
C PRO A 551 -58.50 -24.45 2.81
N SER A 552 -59.29 -24.49 3.88
CA SER A 552 -60.74 -24.25 3.79
C SER A 552 -61.11 -22.87 3.24
N SER A 553 -60.25 -21.88 3.44
CA SER A 553 -60.40 -20.53 2.94
C SER A 553 -60.34 -20.41 1.41
N LEU A 554 -59.73 -21.37 0.71
CA LEU A 554 -59.63 -21.37 -0.76
C LEU A 554 -60.83 -22.03 -1.46
N TRP A 555 -61.65 -22.80 -0.74
CA TRP A 555 -62.76 -23.54 -1.36
C TRP A 555 -63.77 -22.67 -2.12
N PRO A 556 -64.17 -21.48 -1.64
CA PRO A 556 -65.07 -20.62 -2.41
C PRO A 556 -64.50 -20.27 -3.80
N ALA A 557 -63.23 -19.87 -3.86
CA ALA A 557 -62.54 -19.51 -5.10
C ALA A 557 -62.32 -20.73 -6.01
N ILE A 558 -62.00 -21.89 -5.43
CA ILE A 558 -61.86 -23.15 -6.17
C ILE A 558 -63.19 -23.55 -6.78
N ASN A 559 -64.29 -23.50 -6.02
CA ASN A 559 -65.61 -23.87 -6.51
C ASN A 559 -66.05 -22.98 -7.66
N GLU A 560 -65.87 -21.67 -7.55
CA GLU A 560 -66.15 -20.73 -8.64
C GLU A 560 -65.36 -21.07 -9.92
N LYS A 561 -64.04 -21.26 -9.80
CA LYS A 561 -63.17 -21.58 -10.94
C LYS A 561 -63.42 -22.98 -11.51
N TRP A 562 -63.77 -23.95 -10.68
CA TRP A 562 -64.12 -25.31 -11.09
C TRP A 562 -65.41 -25.31 -11.92
N GLN A 563 -66.45 -24.61 -11.47
CA GLN A 563 -67.68 -24.43 -12.25
C GLN A 563 -67.40 -23.76 -13.60
N SER A 564 -66.53 -22.75 -13.62
CA SER A 564 -66.08 -22.11 -14.85
C SER A 564 -65.31 -23.08 -15.77
N ALA A 565 -64.42 -23.92 -15.22
CA ALA A 565 -63.66 -24.91 -15.97
C ALA A 565 -64.55 -26.04 -16.54
N ILE A 566 -65.55 -26.52 -15.79
CA ILE A 566 -66.56 -27.47 -16.29
C ILE A 566 -67.28 -26.86 -17.47
N ARG A 567 -67.79 -25.63 -17.33
CA ARG A 567 -68.50 -24.94 -18.43
C ARG A 567 -67.63 -24.80 -19.67
N ARG A 568 -66.35 -24.40 -19.51
CA ARG A 568 -65.40 -24.31 -20.61
C ARG A 568 -65.13 -25.66 -21.27
N ARG A 569 -64.94 -26.74 -20.49
CA ARG A 569 -64.72 -28.08 -21.03
C ARG A 569 -65.95 -28.62 -21.76
N ALA A 570 -67.13 -28.50 -21.15
CA ALA A 570 -68.40 -28.86 -21.78
C ALA A 570 -68.57 -28.14 -23.12
N LEU A 571 -68.26 -26.84 -23.15
CA LEU A 571 -68.29 -26.02 -24.36
C LEU A 571 -67.29 -26.51 -25.41
N GLN A 572 -66.05 -26.82 -25.02
CA GLN A 572 -65.02 -27.33 -25.93
C GLN A 572 -65.38 -28.69 -26.52
N GLU A 573 -65.93 -29.61 -25.71
CA GLU A 573 -66.39 -30.93 -26.17
C GLU A 573 -67.59 -30.81 -27.11
N LEU A 574 -68.58 -29.97 -26.76
CA LEU A 574 -69.71 -29.65 -27.63
C LEU A 574 -69.24 -29.07 -28.98
N THR A 575 -68.31 -28.11 -28.93
CA THR A 575 -67.74 -27.48 -30.13
C THR A 575 -66.97 -28.50 -30.97
N SER A 576 -66.18 -29.36 -30.34
CA SER A 576 -65.41 -30.44 -30.99
C SER A 576 -66.34 -31.47 -31.64
N HIS A 577 -67.37 -31.92 -30.92
CA HIS A 577 -68.37 -32.85 -31.43
C HIS A 577 -69.13 -32.26 -32.62
N TYR A 578 -69.56 -31.01 -32.49
CA TYR A 578 -70.25 -30.30 -33.57
C TYR A 578 -69.36 -30.10 -34.80
N ARG A 579 -68.10 -29.72 -34.59
CA ARG A 579 -67.11 -29.58 -35.68
C ARG A 579 -66.89 -30.92 -36.41
N LYS A 580 -66.84 -32.05 -35.69
CA LYS A 580 -66.75 -33.39 -36.30
C LYS A 580 -68.01 -33.79 -37.05
N TYR A 581 -69.19 -33.56 -36.45
CA TYR A 581 -70.48 -33.82 -37.09
C TYR A 581 -70.60 -33.06 -38.41
N TYR A 582 -70.27 -31.77 -38.38
CA TYR A 582 -70.28 -30.92 -39.57
C TYR A 582 -69.28 -31.39 -40.62
N GLN A 583 -68.04 -31.72 -40.23
CA GLN A 583 -67.05 -32.29 -41.16
C GLN A 583 -67.57 -33.57 -41.83
N ASN A 584 -68.23 -34.45 -41.09
CA ASN A 584 -68.85 -35.65 -41.65
C ASN A 584 -70.00 -35.33 -42.61
N LEU A 585 -70.83 -34.33 -42.29
CA LEU A 585 -71.93 -33.88 -43.15
C LEU A 585 -71.40 -33.32 -44.48
N VAL A 586 -70.36 -32.49 -44.41
CA VAL A 586 -69.64 -31.95 -45.58
C VAL A 586 -69.06 -33.08 -46.44
N ASN A 587 -68.58 -34.15 -45.81
CA ASN A 587 -67.98 -35.29 -46.52
C ASN A 587 -69.00 -36.27 -47.12
N THR A 588 -70.25 -36.27 -46.66
CA THR A 588 -71.28 -37.26 -47.06
C THR A 588 -72.40 -36.69 -47.92
N SER A 589 -72.59 -35.37 -47.94
CA SER A 589 -73.68 -34.69 -48.64
C SER A 589 -73.15 -33.96 -49.88
N ASP A 590 -73.93 -33.94 -50.96
CA ASP A 590 -73.70 -33.03 -52.08
C ASP A 590 -73.77 -31.60 -51.51
N ALA A 591 -72.62 -30.90 -51.47
CA ALA A 591 -72.38 -29.71 -50.64
C ALA A 591 -73.26 -28.47 -50.94
N ARG A 592 -74.34 -28.64 -51.72
CA ARG A 592 -75.24 -27.59 -52.19
C ARG A 592 -76.43 -27.32 -51.27
N GLU A 593 -76.67 -28.11 -50.23
CA GLU A 593 -77.82 -27.92 -49.30
C GLU A 593 -77.43 -27.61 -47.84
N ILE A 594 -76.19 -27.16 -47.57
CA ILE A 594 -75.87 -26.63 -46.23
C ILE A 594 -76.51 -25.25 -46.09
N SER A 595 -77.42 -25.10 -45.12
CA SER A 595 -78.19 -23.88 -44.92
C SER A 595 -77.29 -22.72 -44.46
N VAL A 596 -77.64 -21.48 -44.85
CA VAL A 596 -76.92 -20.25 -44.44
C VAL A 596 -76.82 -20.12 -42.91
N SER A 597 -77.81 -20.66 -42.18
CA SER A 597 -77.84 -20.74 -40.71
C SER A 597 -76.74 -21.62 -40.11
N GLU A 598 -76.33 -22.70 -40.78
CA GLU A 598 -75.30 -23.61 -40.25
C GLU A 598 -73.88 -23.04 -40.39
N ARG A 599 -73.63 -22.18 -41.40
CA ARG A 599 -72.36 -21.43 -41.51
C ARG A 599 -72.22 -20.36 -40.44
N GLN A 600 -73.29 -19.64 -40.13
CA GLN A 600 -73.25 -18.61 -39.07
C GLN A 600 -72.89 -19.18 -37.71
N VAL A 601 -73.32 -20.41 -37.42
CA VAL A 601 -72.96 -21.13 -36.20
C VAL A 601 -71.46 -21.39 -36.12
N ILE A 602 -70.81 -21.73 -37.24
CA ILE A 602 -69.36 -21.98 -37.28
C ILE A 602 -68.59 -20.69 -37.03
N ASP A 603 -68.99 -19.59 -37.68
CA ASP A 603 -68.37 -18.29 -37.46
C ASP A 603 -68.48 -17.86 -35.99
N TRP A 604 -69.59 -18.19 -35.32
CA TRP A 604 -69.75 -17.95 -33.88
C TRP A 604 -68.88 -18.86 -33.01
N LEU A 605 -68.60 -20.09 -33.43
CA LEU A 605 -67.74 -21.01 -32.70
C LEU A 605 -66.25 -20.63 -32.81
N ASP A 606 -65.86 -19.80 -33.79
CA ASP A 606 -64.50 -19.29 -33.97
C ASP A 606 -64.26 -17.90 -33.30
N GLU A 607 -65.29 -17.30 -32.68
CA GLU A 607 -65.15 -16.07 -31.88
C GLU A 607 -64.50 -16.33 -30.49
N PRO A 608 -63.92 -15.30 -29.83
CA PRO A 608 -63.34 -15.45 -28.49
C PRO A 608 -64.37 -15.94 -27.46
N GLU A 609 -63.97 -16.81 -26.51
CA GLU A 609 -64.85 -17.50 -25.54
C GLU A 609 -65.89 -16.59 -24.84
N ALA A 610 -65.54 -15.33 -24.57
CA ALA A 610 -66.42 -14.36 -23.94
C ALA A 610 -67.68 -14.04 -24.77
N VAL A 611 -67.59 -14.13 -26.11
CA VAL A 611 -68.70 -13.86 -27.04
C VAL A 611 -69.51 -15.12 -27.29
N VAL A 612 -68.82 -16.27 -27.40
CA VAL A 612 -69.43 -17.60 -27.63
C VAL A 612 -70.48 -17.92 -26.57
N GLY A 613 -70.19 -17.70 -25.27
CA GLY A 613 -71.12 -18.05 -24.19
C GLY A 613 -72.50 -17.38 -24.28
N SER A 614 -72.54 -16.13 -24.75
CA SER A 614 -73.81 -15.37 -24.91
C SER A 614 -74.60 -15.81 -26.15
N ARG A 615 -73.91 -16.25 -27.21
CA ARG A 615 -74.50 -16.64 -28.50
C ARG A 615 -74.80 -18.13 -28.59
N LEU A 616 -74.15 -18.97 -27.78
CA LEU A 616 -74.31 -20.42 -27.79
C LEU A 616 -75.76 -20.84 -27.50
N SER A 617 -76.44 -20.16 -26.58
CA SER A 617 -77.87 -20.44 -26.31
C SER A 617 -78.74 -20.17 -27.53
N SER A 618 -78.42 -19.14 -28.32
CA SER A 618 -79.12 -18.83 -29.58
C SER A 618 -78.71 -19.78 -30.71
N ALA A 619 -77.43 -20.16 -30.78
CA ALA A 619 -76.91 -21.13 -31.75
C ALA A 619 -77.54 -22.51 -31.57
N LEU A 620 -77.57 -23.02 -30.34
CA LEU A 620 -78.16 -24.31 -30.01
C LEU A 620 -79.67 -24.37 -30.33
N ARG A 621 -80.39 -23.25 -30.14
CA ARG A 621 -81.80 -23.14 -30.55
C ARG A 621 -81.99 -23.13 -32.07
N LEU A 622 -81.05 -22.53 -32.81
CA LEU A 622 -81.09 -22.43 -34.28
C LEU A 622 -80.79 -23.77 -34.96
N ILE A 623 -79.86 -24.54 -34.41
CA ILE A 623 -79.34 -25.78 -35.03
C ILE A 623 -80.26 -26.97 -34.77
N MET A 624 -80.78 -27.12 -33.55
CA MET A 624 -81.32 -28.41 -33.10
C MET A 624 -82.86 -28.49 -33.15
N GLY A 625 -83.55 -27.46 -33.65
CA GLY A 625 -85.03 -27.41 -33.73
C GLY A 625 -85.72 -27.60 -32.36
N GLU A 626 -87.04 -27.79 -32.31
CA GLU A 626 -87.80 -27.90 -31.04
C GLU A 626 -87.46 -29.14 -30.16
N ASN A 627 -86.69 -30.11 -30.68
CA ASN A 627 -86.34 -31.35 -29.96
C ASN A 627 -85.00 -31.31 -29.22
N TRP A 628 -84.29 -30.18 -29.26
CA TRP A 628 -82.95 -29.98 -28.69
C TRP A 628 -82.83 -30.31 -27.20
N HIS A 629 -83.92 -30.19 -26.44
CA HIS A 629 -83.94 -30.51 -25.02
C HIS A 629 -83.56 -31.96 -24.72
N ARG A 630 -83.88 -32.92 -25.59
CA ARG A 630 -83.59 -34.35 -25.34
C ARG A 630 -82.09 -34.67 -25.52
N GLU A 631 -81.48 -34.21 -26.62
CA GLU A 631 -80.05 -34.42 -26.85
C GLU A 631 -79.18 -33.57 -25.92
N LEU A 632 -79.61 -32.36 -25.56
CA LEU A 632 -78.89 -31.57 -24.56
C LEU A 632 -79.00 -32.18 -23.16
N ILE A 633 -80.13 -32.80 -22.81
CA ILE A 633 -80.27 -33.59 -21.58
C ILE A 633 -79.36 -34.82 -21.61
N ASP A 634 -79.22 -35.51 -22.75
CA ASP A 634 -78.30 -36.65 -22.86
C ASP A 634 -76.83 -36.20 -22.76
N ILE A 635 -76.44 -35.10 -23.41
CA ILE A 635 -75.10 -34.55 -23.29
C ILE A 635 -74.82 -34.03 -21.88
N ILE A 636 -75.78 -33.36 -21.23
CA ILE A 636 -75.70 -32.94 -19.82
C ILE A 636 -75.72 -34.15 -18.85
N SER A 637 -76.32 -35.27 -19.23
CA SER A 637 -76.32 -36.50 -18.41
C SER A 637 -75.03 -37.32 -18.59
N ILE A 638 -74.31 -37.10 -19.70
CA ILE A 638 -72.99 -37.69 -19.99
C ILE A 638 -71.85 -36.86 -19.37
N LEU A 639 -72.01 -35.54 -19.29
CA LEU A 639 -71.07 -34.58 -18.69
C LEU A 639 -71.28 -34.42 -17.18
#